data_AF-A0A5N6WRL2-F1
#
_entry.id   AF-A0A5N6WRL2-F1
#
_cell.length_a   1.000
_cell.length_b   1.000
_cell.length_c   1.000
_cell.angle_alpha   90.00
_cell.angle_beta   90.00
_cell.angle_gamma   90.00
#
_symmetry.space_group_name_H-M   'P 1'
#
loop_
_entity.id
_entity.type
_entity.pdbx_description
1 polymer ?
#
loop_
_entity_poly.entity_id
_entity_poly.type
_entity_poly.pdbx_seq_one_letter_code
_entity_poly.pdbx_strand_id
1 'polypeptide(L)'
;MTISEYIVSLAEAQIRLPPPVESSRLFEQIDQQVDQLPILVVLDDDPTGTQTCHGINVLTVWDDATLVEEFHTCDRGFFILTNSRALPTADARKLISEICTALNKAAVQAQKTFEIVLRGDSTLRGHFPDEPQVAEEVIGKVDGWILAPFFRQGGRFTIDDVHYVADDEGNLVPAAQTIFAKDATFGYTSSNLVDYVVEKSNGSIPRHRVQSVSLQDIREGGVSAVTKRLLEFAPGSIIIVNAIVDTDLEIFVLGLLQAKSVGRSYIYRTGAAFVSTRLAIRPKPPLSARDLGLDTETSSPGGLIIAGSYVSKTTDQLQALTSGRGSALKVITLDVESLLNSTENSYSTVFSAADEAGKYIIDGQDVLLMTSRRLVNSHDELSGLQIGSIVSGALVLFLRLLIPRPRYIIAKGGITSSDMATKGLRMRRAQIIGQASAGVPLWRCDEQSSKFSGIPYVVFPGNVGHQDALLDLVTSWKSRSPEKRPKMQYQRLGNSGLKVSKVILGCMTFGNPSWEGSPWVLPEAEALPLLKRAYDCGINTWDTANTYSNGMSEILIGKALQQYNIPRSKVVIMTKLYYPVLEPESNARPNPAVNDGSLVNQMGLSRKHIFEAVDASLARLKSSYIDVLQLHRIDDTQPEEVMRALHDLVQMGKIHYLGASSMYCWQLARLQYAAKMNNWTTFTSMQGLYNLLYREEERETNKFCQAEGIGLIPWSPLARGLLARPWNVKTDRSLKDAKTAKWFSGEQDQKIITRVDQLARSKRCSMSALAIAWLLEKGACPIVGLNSIERIESASEALAVRLSDADMRFLEEHYKPLPVQAI
;
A
#
# COMPACT_ATOMS: atom_id res chain seq x y z
N MET A 1 11.96 33.68 -24.10
CA MET A 1 12.15 34.01 -22.68
C MET A 1 13.61 33.77 -22.33
N THR A 2 14.27 34.71 -21.67
CA THR A 2 15.61 34.51 -21.11
C THR A 2 15.55 33.56 -19.91
N ILE A 3 16.62 32.81 -19.68
CA ILE A 3 16.74 31.69 -18.73
C ILE A 3 16.38 32.04 -17.25
N SER A 4 16.18 33.31 -16.92
CA SER A 4 15.96 33.80 -15.54
C SER A 4 14.51 33.84 -15.04
N GLU A 5 13.50 33.37 -15.79
CA GLU A 5 12.09 33.37 -15.35
C GLU A 5 11.48 31.98 -15.11
N TYR A 6 12.23 30.90 -15.29
CA TYR A 6 11.70 29.55 -15.07
C TYR A 6 11.45 29.31 -13.57
N ILE A 7 10.24 28.84 -13.24
CA ILE A 7 9.82 28.47 -11.88
C ILE A 7 10.75 27.37 -11.35
N VAL A 8 11.30 27.55 -10.14
CA VAL A 8 12.41 26.72 -9.62
C VAL A 8 11.89 25.47 -8.90
N SER A 9 10.72 25.54 -8.26
CA SER A 9 10.10 24.39 -7.57
C SER A 9 8.59 24.27 -7.77
N LEU A 10 8.05 23.06 -7.60
CA LEU A 10 6.61 22.81 -7.66
C LEU A 10 5.84 23.59 -6.58
N ALA A 11 6.45 23.82 -5.41
CA ALA A 11 5.84 24.62 -4.34
C ALA A 11 5.69 26.10 -4.74
N GLU A 12 6.71 26.68 -5.38
CA GLU A 12 6.63 28.05 -5.91
C GLU A 12 5.60 28.15 -7.04
N ALA A 13 5.53 27.14 -7.92
CA ALA A 13 4.50 27.07 -8.95
C ALA A 13 3.09 27.10 -8.34
N GLN A 14 2.86 26.28 -7.32
CA GLN A 14 1.56 26.19 -6.65
C GLN A 14 1.13 27.49 -5.96
N ILE A 15 2.07 28.32 -5.49
CA ILE A 15 1.77 29.63 -4.90
C ILE A 15 1.33 30.64 -5.97
N ARG A 16 1.90 30.57 -7.18
CA ARG A 16 1.61 31.51 -8.27
C ARG A 16 0.36 31.15 -9.06
N LEU A 17 -0.02 29.88 -9.09
CA LEU A 17 -1.13 29.36 -9.88
C LEU A 17 -2.44 29.40 -9.07
N PRO A 18 -3.61 29.50 -9.72
CA PRO A 18 -4.89 29.35 -9.05
C PRO A 18 -4.93 28.03 -8.25
N PRO A 19 -5.55 27.97 -7.06
CA PRO A 19 -5.53 26.76 -6.25
C PRO A 19 -6.25 25.60 -6.97
N PRO A 20 -5.78 24.33 -6.82
CA PRO A 20 -6.50 23.18 -7.33
C PRO A 20 -7.92 23.08 -6.77
N VAL A 21 -8.86 22.61 -7.59
CA VAL A 21 -10.21 22.31 -7.14
C VAL A 21 -10.21 20.98 -6.40
N GLU A 22 -10.62 20.98 -5.13
CA GLU A 22 -10.86 19.75 -4.37
C GLU A 22 -12.32 19.31 -4.51
N SER A 23 -12.58 18.23 -5.27
CA SER A 23 -13.93 17.68 -5.37
C SER A 23 -13.91 16.18 -5.67
N SER A 24 -14.45 15.38 -4.74
CA SER A 24 -14.64 13.93 -4.95
C SER A 24 -15.72 13.62 -5.99
N ARG A 25 -16.50 14.62 -6.43
CA ARG A 25 -17.64 14.44 -7.36
C ARG A 25 -17.24 14.48 -8.83
N LEU A 26 -16.09 15.06 -9.17
CA LEU A 26 -15.66 15.18 -10.58
C LEU A 26 -15.49 13.81 -11.22
N PHE A 27 -14.84 12.89 -10.51
CA PHE A 27 -14.65 11.53 -10.97
C PHE A 27 -15.96 10.78 -11.20
N GLU A 28 -16.93 10.92 -10.28
CA GLU A 28 -18.27 10.29 -10.43
C GLU A 28 -19.00 10.80 -11.67
N GLN A 29 -18.84 12.09 -12.01
CA GLN A 29 -19.41 12.67 -13.23
C GLN A 29 -18.76 12.13 -14.50
N ILE A 30 -17.45 11.86 -14.48
CA ILE A 30 -16.76 11.21 -15.60
C ILE A 30 -17.30 9.79 -15.75
N ASP A 31 -17.32 9.02 -14.67
CA ASP A 31 -17.78 7.62 -14.67
C ASP A 31 -19.20 7.46 -15.25
N GLN A 32 -20.12 8.37 -14.91
CA GLN A 32 -21.48 8.38 -15.44
C GLN A 32 -21.60 8.68 -16.95
N GLN A 33 -20.61 9.37 -17.53
CA GLN A 33 -20.64 9.77 -18.94
C GLN A 33 -19.88 8.79 -19.85
N VAL A 34 -18.96 7.99 -19.31
CA VAL A 34 -18.05 7.16 -20.11
C VAL A 34 -18.76 5.98 -20.78
N ASP A 35 -19.78 5.39 -20.17
CA ASP A 35 -20.46 4.18 -20.68
C ASP A 35 -21.23 4.42 -22.00
N GLN A 36 -21.48 5.68 -22.37
CA GLN A 36 -22.19 6.06 -23.61
C GLN A 36 -21.22 6.48 -24.75
N LEU A 37 -19.91 6.39 -24.52
CA LEU A 37 -18.90 6.87 -25.46
C LEU A 37 -18.34 5.76 -26.35
N PRO A 38 -17.70 6.12 -27.47
CA PRO A 38 -16.89 5.19 -28.24
C PRO A 38 -15.81 4.53 -27.37
N ILE A 39 -15.50 3.28 -27.69
CA ILE A 39 -14.44 2.50 -27.03
C ILE A 39 -13.10 3.22 -27.23
N LEU A 40 -12.35 3.44 -26.14
CA LEU A 40 -11.05 4.08 -26.22
C LEU A 40 -9.96 3.04 -26.54
N VAL A 41 -9.42 3.09 -27.75
CA VAL A 41 -8.30 2.25 -28.17
C VAL A 41 -7.00 3.01 -27.98
N VAL A 42 -6.12 2.47 -27.15
CA VAL A 42 -4.85 3.12 -26.78
C VAL A 42 -3.70 2.44 -27.51
N LEU A 43 -3.07 3.13 -28.46
CA LEU A 43 -1.84 2.67 -29.08
C LEU A 43 -0.67 3.16 -28.23
N ASP A 44 0.00 2.22 -27.56
CA ASP A 44 1.10 2.52 -26.64
C ASP A 44 2.45 2.29 -27.34
N ASP A 45 3.21 3.37 -27.50
CA ASP A 45 4.50 3.36 -28.20
C ASP A 45 5.63 2.67 -27.43
N ASP A 46 5.39 2.31 -26.16
CA ASP A 46 6.31 1.63 -25.23
C ASP A 46 5.50 0.87 -24.16
N PRO A 47 5.83 -0.39 -23.81
CA PRO A 47 5.04 -1.19 -22.85
C PRO A 47 4.87 -0.56 -21.46
N THR A 48 5.71 0.41 -21.12
CA THR A 48 5.65 1.11 -19.83
C THR A 48 4.47 2.07 -19.70
N GLY A 49 3.66 2.31 -20.73
CA GLY A 49 2.59 3.31 -20.69
C GLY A 49 1.32 2.95 -19.95
N THR A 50 1.19 1.69 -19.57
CA THR A 50 0.08 1.11 -18.82
C THR A 50 0.04 1.50 -17.33
N GLN A 51 0.91 2.43 -16.91
CA GLN A 51 1.22 2.79 -15.52
C GLN A 51 0.01 3.08 -14.63
N THR A 52 -0.94 3.89 -15.07
CA THR A 52 -2.04 4.37 -14.22
C THR A 52 -3.32 3.55 -14.35
N CYS A 53 -3.30 2.47 -15.14
CA CYS A 53 -4.48 1.71 -15.50
C CYS A 53 -4.54 0.37 -14.75
N HIS A 54 -5.75 -0.19 -14.61
CA HIS A 54 -6.02 -1.56 -14.17
C HIS A 54 -7.41 -1.98 -14.64
N GLY A 55 -7.68 -3.29 -14.66
CA GLY A 55 -8.95 -3.86 -15.11
C GLY A 55 -9.16 -3.83 -16.62
N ILE A 56 -8.15 -3.43 -17.39
CA ILE A 56 -8.20 -3.26 -18.85
C ILE A 56 -7.15 -4.14 -19.54
N ASN A 57 -7.45 -4.59 -20.75
CA ASN A 57 -6.58 -5.47 -21.51
C ASN A 57 -5.52 -4.70 -22.32
N VAL A 58 -4.40 -5.38 -22.56
CA VAL A 58 -3.30 -5.01 -23.45
C VAL A 58 -3.15 -6.12 -24.47
N LEU A 59 -3.38 -5.78 -25.73
CA LEU A 59 -3.14 -6.65 -26.85
C LEU A 59 -1.72 -6.43 -27.39
N THR A 60 -1.06 -7.52 -27.75
CA THR A 60 0.26 -7.50 -28.40
C THR A 60 0.19 -7.93 -29.86
N VAL A 61 -1.03 -8.25 -30.31
CA VAL A 61 -1.40 -8.70 -31.65
C VAL A 61 -2.68 -7.99 -32.07
N TRP A 62 -2.88 -7.85 -33.37
CA TRP A 62 -4.01 -7.10 -33.95
C TRP A 62 -4.62 -7.85 -35.14
N ASP A 63 -4.64 -9.18 -35.09
CA ASP A 63 -5.41 -9.98 -36.05
C ASP A 63 -6.92 -9.83 -35.82
N ASP A 64 -7.68 -10.05 -36.90
CA ASP A 64 -9.13 -9.85 -36.94
C ASP A 64 -9.87 -10.54 -35.78
N ALA A 65 -9.55 -11.80 -35.49
CA ALA A 65 -10.24 -12.58 -34.47
C ALA A 65 -10.05 -11.97 -33.08
N THR A 66 -8.81 -11.60 -32.73
CA THR A 66 -8.49 -11.02 -31.43
C THR A 66 -9.14 -9.64 -31.25
N LEU A 67 -9.08 -8.78 -32.27
CA LEU A 67 -9.69 -7.44 -32.18
C LEU A 67 -11.21 -7.50 -32.08
N VAL A 68 -11.86 -8.36 -32.87
CA VAL A 68 -13.33 -8.52 -32.82
C VAL A 68 -13.77 -9.04 -31.47
N GLU A 69 -13.07 -10.02 -30.90
CA GLU A 69 -13.36 -10.52 -29.54
C GLU A 69 -13.18 -9.42 -28.49
N GLU A 70 -12.11 -8.64 -28.57
CA GLU A 70 -11.86 -7.54 -27.63
C GLU A 70 -12.96 -6.47 -27.73
N PHE A 71 -13.39 -6.07 -28.93
CA PHE A 71 -14.50 -5.14 -29.11
C PHE A 71 -15.84 -5.65 -28.52
N HIS A 72 -16.06 -6.96 -28.48
CA HIS A 72 -17.24 -7.54 -27.86
C HIS A 72 -17.14 -7.61 -26.33
N THR A 73 -15.94 -7.79 -25.79
CA THR A 73 -15.72 -8.10 -24.37
C THR A 73 -15.26 -6.91 -23.54
N CYS A 74 -14.68 -5.87 -24.16
CA CYS A 74 -14.29 -4.66 -23.46
C CYS A 74 -15.49 -3.72 -23.25
N ASP A 75 -15.58 -3.12 -22.07
CA ASP A 75 -16.64 -2.17 -21.75
C ASP A 75 -16.30 -0.74 -22.21
N ARG A 76 -15.06 -0.29 -21.93
CA ARG A 76 -14.66 1.13 -22.06
C ARG A 76 -13.46 1.39 -22.97
N GLY A 77 -12.55 0.44 -23.08
CA GLY A 77 -11.31 0.61 -23.84
C GLY A 77 -10.36 -0.56 -23.69
N PHE A 78 -9.29 -0.57 -24.49
CA PHE A 78 -8.17 -1.50 -24.38
C PHE A 78 -6.89 -0.89 -24.98
N PHE A 79 -5.75 -1.46 -24.62
CA PHE A 79 -4.44 -1.07 -25.15
C PHE A 79 -4.02 -2.00 -26.29
N ILE A 80 -3.28 -1.45 -27.25
CA ILE A 80 -2.46 -2.19 -28.21
C ILE A 80 -1.02 -1.75 -28.00
N LEU A 81 -0.17 -2.68 -27.62
CA LEU A 81 1.27 -2.46 -27.52
C LEU A 81 1.88 -2.41 -28.93
N THR A 82 2.20 -1.21 -29.42
CA THR A 82 2.82 -1.06 -30.74
C THR A 82 4.34 -1.18 -30.65
N ASN A 83 4.92 -0.70 -29.54
CA ASN A 83 6.37 -0.54 -29.38
C ASN A 83 6.99 0.23 -30.57
N SER A 84 6.22 1.15 -31.16
CA SER A 84 6.58 1.89 -32.39
C SER A 84 7.85 2.71 -32.22
N ARG A 85 8.19 3.15 -31.00
CA ARG A 85 9.41 3.91 -30.71
C ARG A 85 10.71 3.16 -31.03
N ALA A 86 10.65 1.83 -31.09
CA ALA A 86 11.79 1.00 -31.48
C ALA A 86 11.96 0.88 -33.00
N LEU A 87 11.09 1.51 -33.80
CA LEU A 87 11.08 1.43 -35.25
C LEU A 87 11.55 2.75 -35.89
N PRO A 88 12.10 2.70 -37.11
CA PRO A 88 12.23 3.88 -37.95
C PRO A 88 10.86 4.52 -38.23
N THR A 89 10.82 5.84 -38.46
CA THR A 89 9.56 6.59 -38.68
C THR A 89 8.69 6.02 -39.80
N ALA A 90 9.27 5.58 -40.91
CA ALA A 90 8.51 4.99 -42.02
C ALA A 90 7.79 3.68 -41.60
N ASP A 91 8.48 2.84 -40.83
CA ASP A 91 7.93 1.57 -40.33
C ASP A 91 6.91 1.82 -39.22
N ALA A 92 7.14 2.80 -38.35
CA ALA A 92 6.16 3.24 -37.36
C ALA A 92 4.87 3.73 -38.02
N ARG A 93 4.96 4.57 -39.07
CA ARG A 93 3.79 5.02 -39.84
C ARG A 93 3.03 3.85 -40.46
N LYS A 94 3.75 2.90 -41.07
CA LYS A 94 3.15 1.70 -41.66
C LYS A 94 2.43 0.87 -40.59
N LEU A 95 3.06 0.66 -39.43
CA LEU A 95 2.48 -0.08 -38.31
C LEU A 95 1.18 0.57 -37.80
N ILE A 96 1.16 1.88 -37.56
CA ILE A 96 -0.04 2.57 -37.10
C ILE A 96 -1.15 2.50 -38.17
N SER A 97 -0.80 2.65 -39.45
CA SER A 97 -1.76 2.50 -40.55
C SER A 97 -2.40 1.10 -40.60
N GLU A 98 -1.57 0.05 -40.46
CA GLU A 98 -2.02 -1.34 -40.41
C GLU A 98 -2.96 -1.58 -39.22
N ILE A 99 -2.58 -1.12 -38.02
CA ILE A 99 -3.40 -1.27 -36.80
C ILE A 99 -4.72 -0.51 -36.94
N CYS A 100 -4.69 0.75 -37.40
CA CYS A 100 -5.91 1.55 -37.58
C CYS A 100 -6.86 0.92 -38.61
N THR A 101 -6.30 0.34 -39.69
CA THR A 101 -7.09 -0.38 -40.71
C THR A 101 -7.75 -1.62 -40.11
N ALA A 102 -7.00 -2.41 -39.33
CA ALA A 102 -7.52 -3.58 -38.64
C ALA A 102 -8.61 -3.22 -37.62
N LEU A 103 -8.42 -2.13 -36.86
CA LEU A 103 -9.40 -1.60 -35.92
C LEU A 103 -10.70 -1.17 -36.61
N ASN A 104 -10.62 -0.42 -37.72
CA ASN A 104 -11.80 -0.05 -38.50
C ASN A 104 -12.61 -1.27 -38.93
N LYS A 105 -11.93 -2.30 -39.45
CA LYS A 105 -12.56 -3.54 -39.87
C LYS A 105 -13.23 -4.27 -38.70
N ALA A 106 -12.52 -4.42 -37.58
CA ALA A 106 -13.02 -5.13 -36.40
C ALA A 106 -14.18 -4.38 -35.72
N ALA A 107 -14.11 -3.05 -35.62
CA ALA A 107 -15.16 -2.22 -35.05
C ALA A 107 -16.46 -2.30 -35.87
N VAL A 108 -16.37 -2.30 -37.20
CA VAL A 108 -17.52 -2.52 -38.10
C VAL A 108 -18.14 -3.90 -37.86
N GLN A 109 -17.30 -4.95 -37.75
CA GLN A 109 -17.78 -6.32 -37.50
C GLN A 109 -18.44 -6.47 -36.13
N ALA A 110 -17.92 -5.81 -35.09
CA ALA A 110 -18.48 -5.82 -33.74
C ALA A 110 -19.62 -4.79 -33.52
N GLN A 111 -19.96 -4.00 -34.55
CA GLN A 111 -20.95 -2.91 -34.47
C GLN A 111 -20.65 -1.91 -33.34
N LYS A 112 -19.38 -1.56 -33.17
CA LYS A 112 -18.90 -0.60 -32.17
C LYS A 112 -18.28 0.62 -32.86
N THR A 113 -18.24 1.73 -32.13
CA THR A 113 -17.45 2.91 -32.49
C THR A 113 -16.26 3.01 -31.55
N PHE A 114 -15.17 3.63 -32.00
CA PHE A 114 -13.97 3.78 -31.21
C PHE A 114 -13.25 5.11 -31.44
N GLU A 115 -12.35 5.44 -30.52
CA GLU A 115 -11.44 6.58 -30.56
C GLU A 115 -10.01 6.12 -30.36
N ILE A 116 -9.05 6.86 -30.91
CA ILE A 116 -7.62 6.55 -30.79
C ILE A 116 -6.92 7.51 -29.84
N VAL A 117 -6.29 6.95 -28.81
CA VAL A 117 -5.23 7.60 -28.03
C VAL A 117 -3.89 7.05 -28.47
N LEU A 118 -2.99 7.93 -28.87
CA LEU A 118 -1.59 7.64 -29.11
C LEU A 118 -0.83 7.98 -27.85
N ARG A 119 -0.67 7.00 -26.96
CA ARG A 119 0.04 7.22 -25.71
C ARG A 119 1.53 7.24 -26.00
N GLY A 120 2.18 8.33 -25.59
CA GLY A 120 3.59 8.60 -25.85
C GLY A 120 4.43 8.67 -24.59
N ASP A 121 5.73 8.87 -24.77
CA ASP A 121 6.60 9.24 -23.66
C ASP A 121 6.15 10.57 -23.06
N SER A 122 5.93 10.57 -21.74
CA SER A 122 5.68 11.80 -21.00
C SER A 122 6.83 12.82 -21.14
N THR A 123 8.05 12.41 -21.48
CA THR A 123 9.16 13.35 -21.79
C THR A 123 9.21 13.76 -23.27
N LEU A 124 8.10 13.68 -23.99
CA LEU A 124 7.90 14.18 -25.36
C LEU A 124 8.68 13.46 -26.46
N ARG A 125 9.26 12.28 -26.18
CA ARG A 125 9.92 11.45 -27.21
C ARG A 125 8.89 10.61 -27.97
N GLY A 126 9.22 10.29 -29.22
CA GLY A 126 8.41 9.47 -30.13
C GLY A 126 8.17 10.13 -31.48
N HIS A 127 7.40 9.46 -32.32
CA HIS A 127 7.15 9.84 -33.72
C HIS A 127 6.02 10.88 -33.86
N PHE A 128 6.07 11.96 -33.07
CA PHE A 128 5.18 13.10 -33.27
C PHE A 128 5.76 14.02 -34.35
N PRO A 129 4.97 14.52 -35.32
CA PRO A 129 3.51 14.37 -35.48
C PRO A 129 3.05 13.17 -36.35
N ASP A 130 3.97 12.34 -36.83
CA ASP A 130 3.68 11.26 -37.78
C ASP A 130 2.61 10.26 -37.30
N GLU A 131 2.66 9.82 -36.04
CA GLU A 131 1.69 8.87 -35.49
C GLU A 131 0.25 9.43 -35.48
N PRO A 132 -0.03 10.64 -34.92
CA PRO A 132 -1.35 11.27 -35.02
C PRO A 132 -1.80 11.48 -36.46
N GLN A 133 -0.88 11.89 -37.33
CA GLN A 133 -1.21 12.20 -38.71
C GLN A 133 -1.67 10.94 -39.47
N VAL A 134 -0.93 9.84 -39.37
CA VAL A 134 -1.30 8.60 -40.06
C VAL A 134 -2.55 7.96 -39.45
N ALA A 135 -2.76 8.08 -38.13
CA ALA A 135 -4.00 7.66 -37.50
C ALA A 135 -5.19 8.43 -38.10
N GLU A 136 -5.11 9.76 -38.19
CA GLU A 136 -6.14 10.62 -38.80
C GLU A 136 -6.39 10.30 -40.29
N GLU A 137 -5.31 10.02 -41.05
CA GLU A 137 -5.41 9.63 -42.46
C GLU A 137 -6.25 8.35 -42.65
N VAL A 138 -6.22 7.43 -41.69
CA VAL A 138 -6.90 6.12 -41.78
C VAL A 138 -8.27 6.09 -41.09
N ILE A 139 -8.40 6.69 -39.90
CA ILE A 139 -9.67 6.66 -39.14
C ILE A 139 -10.64 7.76 -39.54
N GLY A 140 -10.15 8.80 -40.22
CA GLY A 140 -10.94 9.95 -40.65
C GLY A 140 -10.53 11.25 -39.97
N LYS A 141 -10.96 12.36 -40.56
CA LYS A 141 -10.67 13.72 -40.09
C LYS A 141 -11.30 14.00 -38.74
N VAL A 142 -10.54 14.69 -37.87
CA VAL A 142 -10.99 15.12 -36.55
C VAL A 142 -10.96 16.65 -36.40
N ASP A 143 -11.66 17.17 -35.39
CA ASP A 143 -11.71 18.61 -35.11
C ASP A 143 -10.39 19.14 -34.53
N GLY A 144 -9.57 18.29 -33.91
CA GLY A 144 -8.27 18.67 -33.42
C GLY A 144 -7.50 17.54 -32.75
N TRP A 145 -6.25 17.81 -32.39
CA TRP A 145 -5.43 16.88 -31.61
C TRP A 145 -5.22 17.43 -30.20
N ILE A 146 -5.44 16.60 -29.18
CA ILE A 146 -5.17 16.96 -27.79
C ILE A 146 -3.73 16.53 -27.44
N LEU A 147 -2.90 17.45 -26.96
CA LEU A 147 -1.55 17.19 -26.46
C LEU A 147 -1.52 17.35 -24.93
N ALA A 148 -1.49 16.23 -24.22
CA ALA A 148 -1.57 16.19 -22.75
C ALA A 148 -0.49 15.26 -22.14
N PRO A 149 0.79 15.68 -22.09
CA PRO A 149 1.91 14.84 -21.61
C PRO A 149 1.96 14.65 -20.08
N PHE A 150 1.03 15.25 -19.34
CA PHE A 150 0.99 15.24 -17.87
C PHE A 150 1.06 13.82 -17.28
N PHE A 151 1.93 13.64 -16.27
CA PHE A 151 2.04 12.41 -15.50
C PHE A 151 2.66 12.66 -14.11
N ARG A 152 1.79 12.86 -13.11
CA ARG A 152 2.21 13.21 -11.74
C ARG A 152 3.15 12.21 -11.08
N GLN A 153 2.88 10.91 -11.17
CA GLN A 153 3.73 9.88 -10.54
C GLN A 153 5.13 9.82 -11.17
N GLY A 154 5.26 10.25 -12.43
CA GLY A 154 6.54 10.47 -13.07
C GLY A 154 7.14 11.86 -12.81
N GLY A 155 6.46 12.78 -12.14
CA GLY A 155 6.91 14.16 -12.00
C GLY A 155 6.92 14.93 -13.32
N ARG A 156 5.96 14.67 -14.22
CA ARG A 156 5.81 15.39 -15.49
C ARG A 156 4.64 16.36 -15.41
N PHE A 157 4.93 17.64 -15.64
CA PHE A 157 4.00 18.76 -15.38
C PHE A 157 3.98 19.70 -16.58
N THR A 158 2.84 20.34 -16.85
CA THR A 158 2.73 21.36 -17.90
C THR A 158 2.16 22.64 -17.31
N ILE A 159 2.93 23.73 -17.37
CA ILE A 159 2.61 25.03 -16.77
C ILE A 159 2.93 26.11 -17.81
N ASP A 160 1.97 26.98 -18.09
CA ASP A 160 2.10 28.06 -19.10
C ASP A 160 2.67 27.55 -20.43
N ASP A 161 2.14 26.40 -20.87
CA ASP A 161 2.55 25.62 -22.03
C ASP A 161 3.98 25.08 -22.00
N VAL A 162 4.75 25.30 -20.93
CA VAL A 162 6.07 24.71 -20.74
C VAL A 162 5.94 23.36 -20.07
N HIS A 163 6.53 22.33 -20.67
CA HIS A 163 6.59 21.00 -20.08
C HIS A 163 7.84 20.82 -19.22
N TYR A 164 7.66 20.29 -18.02
CA TYR A 164 8.69 20.12 -17.00
C TYR A 164 8.81 18.65 -16.59
N VAL A 165 10.04 18.27 -16.27
CA VAL A 165 10.39 17.00 -15.63
C VAL A 165 10.99 17.30 -14.27
N ALA A 166 10.42 16.77 -13.21
CA ALA A 166 10.99 16.89 -11.88
C ALA A 166 12.25 16.03 -11.74
N ASP A 167 13.28 16.59 -11.10
CA ASP A 167 14.45 15.82 -10.66
C ASP A 167 14.18 15.05 -9.36
N ASP A 168 15.18 14.32 -8.86
CA ASP A 168 15.05 13.52 -7.64
C ASP A 168 14.88 14.38 -6.36
N GLU A 169 15.17 15.69 -6.43
CA GLU A 169 14.98 16.67 -5.36
C GLU A 169 13.61 17.38 -5.45
N GLY A 170 12.88 17.17 -6.55
CA GLY A 170 11.56 17.76 -6.81
C GLY A 170 11.61 19.12 -7.51
N ASN A 171 12.77 19.56 -8.01
CA ASN A 171 12.90 20.79 -8.79
C ASN A 171 12.37 20.58 -10.21
N LEU A 172 11.72 21.60 -10.77
CA LEU A 172 11.11 21.51 -12.10
C LEU A 172 12.11 21.89 -13.19
N VAL A 173 12.60 20.90 -13.94
CA VAL A 173 13.53 21.14 -15.04
C VAL A 173 12.75 21.19 -16.36
N PRO A 174 12.84 22.29 -17.16
CA PRO A 174 12.22 22.34 -18.48
C PRO A 174 12.66 21.16 -19.34
N ALA A 175 11.72 20.49 -20.01
CA ALA A 175 11.95 19.20 -20.66
C ALA A 175 13.14 19.21 -21.65
N ALA A 176 13.33 20.30 -22.39
CA ALA A 176 14.44 20.46 -23.35
C ALA A 176 15.83 20.56 -22.70
N GLN A 177 15.90 20.89 -21.41
CA GLN A 177 17.15 20.96 -20.65
C GLN A 177 17.55 19.61 -20.05
N THR A 178 16.63 18.63 -20.08
CA THR A 178 16.88 17.29 -19.56
C THR A 178 17.71 16.47 -20.53
N ILE A 179 18.27 15.36 -20.04
CA ILE A 179 18.96 14.38 -20.89
C ILE A 179 18.04 13.75 -21.95
N PHE A 180 16.71 13.75 -21.73
CA PHE A 180 15.74 13.13 -22.63
C PHE A 180 15.58 13.90 -23.94
N ALA A 181 15.80 15.21 -23.92
CA ALA A 181 15.72 16.05 -25.11
C ALA A 181 16.96 15.93 -26.02
N LYS A 182 18.06 15.40 -25.48
CA LYS A 182 19.31 15.10 -26.21
C LYS A 182 19.32 13.70 -26.84
N ASP A 183 18.16 13.06 -26.90
CA ASP A 183 17.98 11.77 -27.55
C ASP A 183 18.38 11.86 -29.04
N ALA A 184 19.20 10.92 -29.52
CA ALA A 184 19.75 10.96 -30.87
C ALA A 184 18.65 10.86 -31.95
N THR A 185 17.58 10.12 -31.68
CA THR A 185 16.51 9.86 -32.63
C THR A 185 15.33 10.80 -32.45
N PHE A 186 14.95 11.08 -31.20
CA PHE A 186 13.73 11.82 -30.87
C PHE A 186 13.97 13.19 -30.25
N GLY A 187 15.20 13.69 -30.29
CA GLY A 187 15.60 14.95 -29.67
C GLY A 187 14.75 16.16 -30.10
N TYR A 188 14.78 17.18 -29.24
CA TYR A 188 14.07 18.45 -29.40
C TYR A 188 14.74 19.53 -28.55
N THR A 189 14.47 20.80 -28.86
CA THR A 189 15.12 21.96 -28.23
C THR A 189 14.14 22.87 -27.50
N SER A 190 12.84 22.79 -27.79
CA SER A 190 11.82 23.57 -27.09
C SER A 190 11.17 22.82 -25.93
N SER A 191 11.04 23.49 -24.78
CA SER A 191 10.19 23.02 -23.67
C SER A 191 8.77 23.60 -23.73
N ASN A 192 8.56 24.70 -24.46
CA ASN A 192 7.23 25.24 -24.68
C ASN A 192 6.54 24.38 -25.75
N LEU A 193 5.39 23.80 -25.42
CA LEU A 193 4.68 22.83 -26.23
C LEU A 193 4.17 23.42 -27.55
N VAL A 194 3.93 24.74 -27.63
CA VAL A 194 3.59 25.41 -28.89
C VAL A 194 4.78 25.35 -29.84
N ASP A 195 5.94 25.77 -29.35
CA ASP A 195 7.19 25.77 -30.12
C ASP A 195 7.69 24.35 -30.42
N TYR A 196 7.49 23.40 -29.50
CA TYR A 196 7.78 21.98 -29.71
C TYR A 196 6.96 21.40 -30.86
N VAL A 197 5.66 21.73 -30.96
CA VAL A 197 4.82 21.26 -32.07
C VAL A 197 5.31 21.81 -33.41
N VAL A 198 5.69 23.08 -33.47
CA VAL A 198 6.25 23.71 -34.68
C VAL A 198 7.59 23.06 -35.03
N GLU A 199 8.47 22.85 -34.06
CA GLU A 199 9.77 22.19 -34.21
C GLU A 199 9.61 20.76 -34.75
N LYS A 200 8.86 19.90 -34.05
CA LYS A 200 8.72 18.49 -34.41
C LYS A 200 7.99 18.27 -35.74
N SER A 201 7.14 19.20 -36.13
CA SER A 201 6.45 19.17 -37.42
C SER A 201 7.28 19.76 -38.57
N ASN A 202 8.52 20.20 -38.31
CA ASN A 202 9.35 20.95 -39.27
C ASN A 202 8.59 22.13 -39.90
N GLY A 203 7.75 22.81 -39.11
CA GLY A 203 6.92 23.94 -39.53
C GLY A 203 5.65 23.59 -40.31
N SER A 204 5.38 22.31 -40.60
CA SER A 204 4.14 21.90 -41.28
C SER A 204 2.87 22.16 -40.46
N ILE A 205 2.99 22.19 -39.13
CA ILE A 205 1.95 22.68 -38.23
C ILE A 205 2.34 24.11 -37.80
N PRO A 206 1.70 25.16 -38.35
CA PRO A 206 2.04 26.54 -38.02
C PRO A 206 1.60 26.92 -36.61
N ARG A 207 2.33 27.85 -35.98
CA ARG A 207 2.09 28.29 -34.58
C ARG A 207 0.63 28.68 -34.29
N HIS A 208 -0.05 29.35 -35.21
CA HIS A 208 -1.45 29.79 -35.02
C HIS A 208 -2.46 28.63 -34.95
N ARG A 209 -2.10 27.44 -35.42
CA ARG A 209 -2.91 26.21 -35.26
C ARG A 209 -2.70 25.55 -33.90
N VAL A 210 -1.73 25.99 -33.11
CA VAL A 210 -1.51 25.46 -31.77
C VAL A 210 -2.19 26.37 -30.75
N GLN A 211 -3.17 25.81 -30.06
CA GLN A 211 -4.01 26.46 -29.07
C GLN A 211 -3.75 25.82 -27.70
N SER A 212 -4.18 26.48 -26.63
CA SER A 212 -3.95 25.99 -25.27
C SER A 212 -5.20 26.13 -24.40
N VAL A 213 -5.38 25.16 -23.52
CA VAL A 213 -6.25 25.27 -22.35
C VAL A 213 -5.35 25.46 -21.13
N SER A 214 -5.39 26.67 -20.58
CA SER A 214 -4.54 27.08 -19.46
C SER A 214 -5.05 26.53 -18.12
N LEU A 215 -4.19 26.57 -17.09
CA LEU A 215 -4.62 26.26 -15.72
C LEU A 215 -5.68 27.23 -15.20
N GLN A 216 -5.74 28.46 -15.73
CA GLN A 216 -6.77 29.43 -15.39
C GLN A 216 -8.13 29.02 -15.98
N ASP A 217 -8.16 28.64 -17.26
CA ASP A 217 -9.38 28.11 -17.90
C ASP A 217 -9.91 26.88 -17.12
N ILE A 218 -9.01 26.01 -16.66
CA ILE A 218 -9.35 24.78 -15.93
C ILE A 218 -9.82 25.07 -14.49
N ARG A 219 -9.04 25.81 -13.70
CA ARG A 219 -9.28 25.93 -12.24
C ARG A 219 -10.30 27.01 -11.88
N GLU A 220 -10.28 28.15 -12.57
CA GLU A 220 -11.21 29.25 -12.33
C GLU A 220 -12.46 29.13 -13.20
N GLY A 221 -12.28 28.77 -14.46
CA GLY A 221 -13.38 28.61 -15.42
C GLY A 221 -14.14 27.28 -15.28
N GLY A 222 -13.48 26.25 -14.76
CA GLY A 222 -14.07 24.92 -14.56
C GLY A 222 -14.48 24.24 -15.87
N VAL A 223 -15.33 23.21 -15.74
CA VAL A 223 -15.77 22.35 -16.85
C VAL A 223 -16.38 23.18 -17.99
N SER A 224 -17.24 24.15 -17.67
CA SER A 224 -17.94 24.96 -18.67
C SER A 224 -17.00 25.84 -19.51
N ALA A 225 -15.96 26.41 -18.91
CA ALA A 225 -14.98 27.19 -19.65
C ALA A 225 -14.14 26.31 -20.58
N VAL A 226 -13.71 25.13 -20.10
CA VAL A 226 -13.00 24.15 -20.94
C VAL A 226 -13.85 23.73 -22.13
N THR A 227 -15.12 23.37 -21.91
CA THR A 227 -16.04 23.00 -23.01
C THR A 227 -16.18 24.13 -24.02
N LYS A 228 -16.39 25.36 -23.55
CA LYS A 228 -16.50 26.53 -24.43
C LYS A 228 -15.25 26.71 -25.29
N ARG A 229 -14.05 26.65 -24.70
CA ARG A 229 -12.77 26.75 -25.43
C ARG A 229 -12.65 25.68 -26.51
N LEU A 230 -12.94 24.43 -26.17
CA LEU A 230 -12.88 23.30 -27.11
C LEU A 230 -13.84 23.46 -28.30
N LEU A 231 -14.98 24.14 -28.10
CA LEU A 231 -15.94 24.44 -29.16
C LEU A 231 -15.55 25.65 -30.01
N GLU A 232 -14.77 26.59 -29.48
CA GLU A 232 -14.32 27.79 -30.20
C GLU A 232 -13.08 27.53 -31.09
N PHE A 233 -12.28 26.51 -30.78
CA PHE A 233 -11.10 26.19 -31.57
C PHE A 233 -11.46 25.79 -33.01
N ALA A 234 -10.64 26.27 -33.96
CA ALA A 234 -10.81 25.98 -35.38
C ALA A 234 -10.51 24.49 -35.66
N PRO A 235 -11.22 23.85 -36.61
CA PRO A 235 -10.91 22.48 -37.02
C PRO A 235 -9.44 22.28 -37.40
N GLY A 236 -8.84 21.18 -36.97
CA GLY A 236 -7.42 20.87 -37.15
C GLY A 236 -6.50 21.60 -36.15
N SER A 237 -7.02 22.19 -35.08
CA SER A 237 -6.16 22.78 -34.03
C SER A 237 -5.41 21.70 -33.24
N ILE A 238 -4.19 22.00 -32.82
CA ILE A 238 -3.45 21.22 -31.81
C ILE A 238 -3.66 21.90 -30.47
N ILE A 239 -4.22 21.20 -29.50
CA ILE A 239 -4.71 21.77 -28.24
C ILE A 239 -3.84 21.24 -27.10
N ILE A 240 -3.04 22.13 -26.52
CA ILE A 240 -2.20 21.84 -25.36
C ILE A 240 -3.05 21.85 -24.09
N VAL A 241 -2.81 20.88 -23.21
CA VAL A 241 -3.46 20.80 -21.90
C VAL A 241 -2.42 21.04 -20.81
N ASN A 242 -2.65 22.09 -20.02
CA ASN A 242 -1.85 22.38 -18.84
C ASN A 242 -2.41 21.62 -17.63
N ALA A 243 -1.54 20.99 -16.85
CA ALA A 243 -1.93 20.23 -15.67
C ALA A 243 -0.73 20.04 -14.73
N ILE A 244 -0.97 20.18 -13.43
CA ILE A 244 0.02 19.85 -12.39
C ILE A 244 -0.50 18.89 -11.32
N VAL A 245 -1.81 18.71 -11.22
CA VAL A 245 -2.46 17.71 -10.37
C VAL A 245 -3.54 16.95 -11.16
N ASP A 246 -3.94 15.79 -10.66
CA ASP A 246 -4.90 14.92 -11.36
C ASP A 246 -6.28 15.59 -11.54
N THR A 247 -6.70 16.44 -10.59
CA THR A 247 -7.97 17.17 -10.68
C THR A 247 -7.99 18.20 -11.83
N ASP A 248 -6.83 18.73 -12.25
CA ASP A 248 -6.76 19.59 -13.45
C ASP A 248 -7.19 18.81 -14.70
N LEU A 249 -6.71 17.57 -14.79
CA LEU A 249 -7.00 16.68 -15.90
C LEU A 249 -8.44 16.16 -15.85
N GLU A 250 -8.98 15.90 -14.66
CA GLU A 250 -10.39 15.52 -14.47
C GLU A 250 -11.35 16.60 -14.99
N ILE A 251 -11.10 17.87 -14.64
CA ILE A 251 -11.90 19.00 -15.15
C ILE A 251 -11.77 19.11 -16.67
N PHE A 252 -10.55 18.98 -17.19
CA PHE A 252 -10.32 19.01 -18.64
C PHE A 252 -11.10 17.89 -19.35
N VAL A 253 -11.02 16.66 -18.84
CA VAL A 253 -11.71 15.49 -19.40
C VAL A 253 -13.22 15.69 -19.35
N LEU A 254 -13.80 16.18 -18.26
CA LEU A 254 -15.23 16.51 -18.22
C LEU A 254 -15.62 17.53 -19.28
N GLY A 255 -14.82 18.58 -19.45
CA GLY A 255 -15.07 19.61 -20.46
C GLY A 255 -15.00 19.04 -21.88
N LEU A 256 -14.02 18.14 -22.11
CA LEU A 256 -13.86 17.36 -23.33
C LEU A 256 -15.08 16.46 -23.58
N LEU A 257 -15.57 15.73 -22.59
CA LEU A 257 -16.75 14.87 -22.73
C LEU A 257 -18.00 15.67 -23.12
N GLN A 258 -18.18 16.86 -22.54
CA GLN A 258 -19.27 17.77 -22.93
C GLN A 258 -19.10 18.29 -24.37
N ALA A 259 -17.89 18.68 -24.78
CA ALA A 259 -17.63 19.10 -26.16
C ALA A 259 -17.90 17.97 -27.17
N LYS A 260 -17.65 16.73 -26.79
CA LYS A 260 -17.94 15.54 -27.61
C LYS A 260 -19.43 15.24 -27.69
N SER A 261 -20.19 15.47 -26.61
CA SER A 261 -21.65 15.29 -26.62
C SER A 261 -22.36 16.18 -27.64
N VAL A 262 -21.71 17.28 -28.06
CA VAL A 262 -22.19 18.19 -29.12
C VAL A 262 -21.51 17.95 -30.48
N GLY A 263 -20.82 16.82 -30.66
CA GLY A 263 -20.35 16.32 -31.96
C GLY A 263 -18.86 16.53 -32.27
N ARG A 264 -18.05 17.06 -31.34
CA ARG A 264 -16.60 17.21 -31.57
C ARG A 264 -15.85 15.88 -31.50
N SER A 265 -14.85 15.71 -32.35
CA SER A 265 -13.97 14.54 -32.41
C SER A 265 -12.50 14.94 -32.30
N TYR A 266 -11.68 14.11 -31.63
CA TYR A 266 -10.28 14.41 -31.37
C TYR A 266 -9.41 13.15 -31.44
N ILE A 267 -8.14 13.33 -31.81
CA ILE A 267 -7.07 12.36 -31.57
C ILE A 267 -6.24 12.84 -30.38
N TYR A 268 -5.74 11.92 -29.56
CA TYR A 268 -5.04 12.28 -28.33
C TYR A 268 -3.57 11.84 -28.40
N ARG A 269 -2.62 12.74 -28.13
CA ARG A 269 -1.21 12.44 -27.85
C ARG A 269 -0.94 12.75 -26.37
N THR A 270 -0.81 11.72 -25.55
CA THR A 270 -0.89 11.90 -24.09
C THR A 270 0.15 11.13 -23.30
N GLY A 271 0.36 11.55 -22.05
CA GLY A 271 0.97 10.74 -21.01
C GLY A 271 -0.01 9.72 -20.43
N ALA A 272 0.40 9.00 -19.38
CA ALA A 272 -0.38 7.92 -18.78
C ALA A 272 -1.67 8.41 -18.09
N ALA A 273 -1.61 9.55 -17.39
CA ALA A 273 -2.71 10.03 -16.55
C ALA A 273 -4.01 10.25 -17.34
N PHE A 274 -3.92 10.75 -18.58
CA PHE A 274 -5.09 11.02 -19.40
C PHE A 274 -5.92 9.77 -19.67
N VAL A 275 -5.27 8.65 -19.97
CA VAL A 275 -5.95 7.39 -20.30
C VAL A 275 -6.79 6.91 -19.11
N SER A 276 -6.19 6.86 -17.92
CA SER A 276 -6.90 6.47 -16.70
C SER A 276 -8.06 7.41 -16.38
N THR A 277 -7.89 8.72 -16.56
CA THR A 277 -8.95 9.71 -16.30
C THR A 277 -10.09 9.57 -17.31
N ARG A 278 -9.79 9.43 -18.61
CA ARG A 278 -10.79 9.29 -19.69
C ARG A 278 -11.59 7.99 -19.62
N LEU A 279 -11.02 6.96 -19.01
CA LEU A 279 -11.67 5.66 -18.77
C LEU A 279 -12.36 5.57 -17.38
N ALA A 280 -12.27 6.62 -16.56
CA ALA A 280 -12.71 6.62 -15.17
C ALA A 280 -12.14 5.43 -14.36
N ILE A 281 -10.84 5.17 -14.51
CA ILE A 281 -10.12 4.16 -13.73
C ILE A 281 -9.67 4.77 -12.41
N ARG A 282 -10.18 4.26 -11.28
CA ARG A 282 -9.82 4.76 -9.95
C ARG A 282 -8.39 4.36 -9.58
N PRO A 283 -7.61 5.24 -8.93
CA PRO A 283 -6.30 4.87 -8.39
C PRO A 283 -6.41 3.67 -7.42
N LYS A 284 -5.49 2.72 -7.55
CA LYS A 284 -5.35 1.55 -6.68
C LYS A 284 -3.95 1.54 -6.09
N PRO A 285 -3.78 1.28 -4.78
CA PRO A 285 -2.45 1.12 -4.21
C PRO A 285 -1.71 -0.07 -4.86
N PRO A 286 -0.35 -0.07 -4.86
CA PRO A 286 0.41 -1.18 -5.38
C PRO A 286 0.04 -2.51 -4.73
N LEU A 287 0.03 -3.58 -5.54
CA LEU A 287 -0.38 -4.92 -5.13
C LEU A 287 0.71 -5.61 -4.32
N SER A 288 0.32 -6.16 -3.17
CA SER A 288 1.19 -6.99 -2.34
C SER A 288 1.30 -8.41 -2.90
N ALA A 289 2.28 -9.17 -2.40
CA ALA A 289 2.43 -10.59 -2.73
C ALA A 289 1.13 -11.39 -2.45
N ARG A 290 0.41 -11.02 -1.40
CA ARG A 290 -0.84 -11.67 -1.01
C ARG A 290 -1.97 -11.38 -2.00
N ASP A 291 -2.09 -10.13 -2.45
CA ASP A 291 -3.12 -9.73 -3.42
C ASP A 291 -2.96 -10.49 -4.75
N LEU A 292 -1.72 -10.88 -5.06
CA LEU A 292 -1.34 -11.64 -6.24
C LEU A 292 -1.42 -13.16 -6.06
N GLY A 293 -1.76 -13.64 -4.85
CA GLY A 293 -1.72 -15.07 -4.54
C GLY A 293 -0.33 -15.68 -4.73
N LEU A 294 0.73 -14.88 -4.59
CA LEU A 294 2.09 -15.39 -4.60
C LEU A 294 2.25 -16.24 -3.34
N ASP A 295 2.24 -17.57 -3.51
CA ASP A 295 2.50 -18.48 -2.42
C ASP A 295 3.88 -18.13 -1.81
N THR A 296 3.89 -17.89 -0.51
CA THR A 296 5.08 -17.46 0.23
C THR A 296 5.60 -18.55 1.14
N GLU A 297 5.11 -19.78 0.98
CA GLU A 297 5.65 -20.95 1.63
C GLU A 297 7.09 -21.22 1.20
N THR A 298 7.83 -21.97 2.01
CA THR A 298 9.22 -22.36 1.73
C THR A 298 9.37 -23.27 0.52
N SER A 299 8.28 -23.91 0.09
CA SER A 299 8.20 -24.76 -1.11
C SER A 299 7.92 -23.97 -2.38
N SER A 300 7.56 -22.68 -2.28
CA SER A 300 7.20 -21.88 -3.45
C SER A 300 8.45 -21.52 -4.26
N PRO A 301 8.38 -21.58 -5.60
CA PRO A 301 9.53 -21.28 -6.46
C PRO A 301 10.01 -19.84 -6.30
N GLY A 302 11.25 -19.58 -6.67
CA GLY A 302 11.85 -18.24 -6.71
C GLY A 302 11.21 -17.34 -7.78
N GLY A 303 11.37 -16.03 -7.62
CA GLY A 303 11.06 -15.05 -8.66
C GLY A 303 12.18 -14.90 -9.68
N LEU A 304 11.84 -14.35 -10.85
CA LEU A 304 12.81 -14.05 -11.92
C LEU A 304 12.82 -12.56 -12.21
N ILE A 305 14.01 -11.96 -12.23
CA ILE A 305 14.26 -10.58 -12.64
C ILE A 305 15.13 -10.61 -13.91
N ILE A 306 14.75 -9.86 -14.94
CA ILE A 306 15.44 -9.79 -16.23
C ILE A 306 15.75 -8.33 -16.56
N ALA A 307 17.01 -8.02 -16.82
CA ALA A 307 17.45 -6.68 -17.21
C ALA A 307 18.45 -6.72 -18.39
N GLY A 308 18.05 -6.16 -19.54
CA GLY A 308 18.90 -6.08 -20.73
C GLY A 308 19.53 -4.72 -21.01
N SER A 309 19.04 -3.64 -20.39
CA SER A 309 19.38 -2.26 -20.75
C SER A 309 20.55 -1.67 -19.98
N TYR A 310 21.44 -0.95 -20.68
CA TYR A 310 22.51 -0.15 -20.08
C TYR A 310 22.07 1.32 -19.94
N VAL A 311 21.34 1.61 -18.87
CA VAL A 311 20.95 2.96 -18.47
C VAL A 311 21.45 3.19 -17.04
N SER A 312 22.00 4.37 -16.72
CA SER A 312 22.59 4.68 -15.40
C SER A 312 21.65 4.26 -14.25
N LYS A 313 20.41 4.76 -14.27
CA LYS A 313 19.41 4.45 -13.24
C LYS A 313 19.09 2.96 -13.11
N THR A 314 19.09 2.22 -14.23
CA THR A 314 18.97 0.75 -14.20
C THR A 314 20.19 0.10 -13.54
N THR A 315 21.41 0.60 -13.82
CA THR A 315 22.63 0.12 -13.14
C THR A 315 22.51 0.30 -11.62
N ASP A 316 22.12 1.48 -11.18
CA ASP A 316 22.05 1.85 -9.76
C ASP A 316 21.04 0.98 -9.02
N GLN A 317 19.85 0.76 -9.62
CA GLN A 317 18.81 -0.10 -9.07
C GLN A 317 19.21 -1.59 -9.05
N LEU A 318 19.94 -2.06 -10.05
CA LEU A 318 20.47 -3.43 -10.05
C LEU A 318 21.57 -3.58 -8.98
N GLN A 319 22.43 -2.59 -8.79
CA GLN A 319 23.46 -2.60 -7.75
C GLN A 319 22.84 -2.58 -6.34
N ALA A 320 21.80 -1.78 -6.12
CA ALA A 320 21.04 -1.78 -4.88
C ALA A 320 20.41 -3.16 -4.63
N LEU A 321 19.79 -3.76 -5.65
CA LEU A 321 19.21 -5.11 -5.57
C LEU A 321 20.27 -6.17 -5.21
N THR A 322 21.41 -6.20 -5.92
CA THR A 322 22.45 -7.21 -5.69
C THR A 322 23.11 -7.05 -4.33
N SER A 323 23.45 -5.81 -3.94
CA SER A 323 24.05 -5.51 -2.64
C SER A 323 23.07 -5.76 -1.49
N GLY A 324 21.81 -5.37 -1.65
CA GLY A 324 20.78 -5.50 -0.63
C GLY A 324 20.30 -6.94 -0.41
N ARG A 325 20.29 -7.77 -1.45
CA ARG A 325 19.90 -9.18 -1.35
C ARG A 325 21.06 -10.12 -1.05
N GLY A 326 22.29 -9.75 -1.40
CA GLY A 326 23.48 -10.57 -1.15
C GLY A 326 23.30 -12.01 -1.63
N SER A 327 23.58 -12.98 -0.77
CA SER A 327 23.47 -14.41 -1.07
C SER A 327 22.04 -14.92 -1.29
N ALA A 328 21.00 -14.13 -0.95
CA ALA A 328 19.59 -14.50 -1.15
C ALA A 328 19.07 -14.22 -2.58
N LEU A 329 19.94 -13.76 -3.48
CA LEU A 329 19.65 -13.55 -4.89
C LEU A 329 20.75 -14.20 -5.71
N LYS A 330 20.37 -15.08 -6.65
CA LYS A 330 21.34 -15.61 -7.60
C LYS A 330 21.47 -14.64 -8.77
N VAL A 331 22.68 -14.18 -9.05
CA VAL A 331 22.97 -13.35 -10.22
C VAL A 331 23.58 -14.21 -11.33
N ILE A 332 23.01 -14.13 -12.52
CA ILE A 332 23.51 -14.75 -13.75
C ILE A 332 23.75 -13.64 -14.76
N THR A 333 24.98 -13.52 -15.26
CA THR A 333 25.37 -12.48 -16.21
C THR A 333 25.63 -13.09 -17.57
N LEU A 334 24.90 -12.65 -18.59
CA LEU A 334 25.17 -12.97 -19.99
C LEU A 334 26.20 -11.98 -20.53
N ASP A 335 27.37 -12.48 -20.90
CA ASP A 335 28.41 -11.63 -21.47
C ASP A 335 28.09 -11.23 -22.92
N VAL A 336 27.96 -9.93 -23.17
CA VAL A 336 27.59 -9.38 -24.48
C VAL A 336 28.67 -9.67 -25.54
N GLU A 337 29.95 -9.59 -25.20
CA GLU A 337 31.04 -9.88 -26.15
C GLU A 337 30.96 -11.34 -26.64
N SER A 338 30.73 -12.27 -25.72
CA SER A 338 30.55 -13.69 -26.03
C SER A 338 29.33 -13.97 -26.92
N LEU A 339 28.22 -13.23 -26.73
CA LEU A 339 27.02 -13.32 -27.57
C LEU A 339 27.25 -12.80 -29.01
N LEU A 340 28.23 -11.91 -29.21
CA LEU A 340 28.53 -11.33 -30.52
C LEU A 340 29.47 -12.22 -31.36
N ASN A 341 30.27 -13.08 -30.72
CA ASN A 341 31.37 -13.81 -31.38
C ASN A 341 30.93 -15.06 -32.18
N SER A 342 29.91 -15.81 -31.75
CA SER A 342 29.31 -16.89 -32.56
C SER A 342 27.90 -17.28 -32.12
N THR A 343 27.06 -17.67 -33.09
CA THR A 343 25.66 -18.10 -32.85
C THR A 343 25.55 -19.42 -32.08
N GLU A 344 26.45 -20.38 -32.33
CA GLU A 344 26.48 -21.66 -31.61
C GLU A 344 26.88 -21.48 -30.13
N ASN A 345 27.89 -20.63 -29.84
CA ASN A 345 28.27 -20.32 -28.46
C ASN A 345 27.19 -19.51 -27.74
N SER A 346 26.43 -18.69 -28.47
CA SER A 346 25.31 -17.94 -27.90
C SER A 346 24.20 -18.86 -27.39
N TYR A 347 23.82 -19.88 -28.16
CA TYR A 347 22.79 -20.83 -27.74
C TYR A 347 23.23 -21.63 -26.52
N SER A 348 24.45 -22.18 -26.52
CA SER A 348 24.96 -22.98 -25.40
C SER A 348 25.07 -22.16 -24.11
N THR A 349 25.56 -20.91 -24.21
CA THR A 349 25.64 -19.99 -23.07
C THR A 349 24.26 -19.68 -22.49
N VAL A 350 23.29 -19.37 -23.35
CA VAL A 350 21.92 -19.04 -22.92
C VAL A 350 21.22 -20.27 -22.33
N PHE A 351 21.46 -21.47 -22.91
CA PHE A 351 20.94 -22.73 -22.39
C PHE A 351 21.49 -23.03 -20.99
N SER A 352 22.81 -22.92 -20.79
CA SER A 352 23.43 -23.11 -19.47
C SER A 352 22.90 -22.12 -18.44
N ALA A 353 22.71 -20.85 -18.82
CA ALA A 353 22.11 -19.84 -17.96
C ALA A 353 20.67 -20.21 -17.56
N ALA A 354 19.85 -20.69 -18.50
CA ALA A 354 18.47 -21.09 -18.23
C ALA A 354 18.38 -22.34 -17.33
N ASP A 355 19.26 -23.31 -17.53
CA ASP A 355 19.38 -24.50 -16.67
C ASP A 355 19.81 -24.13 -15.24
N GLU A 356 20.83 -23.27 -15.11
CA GLU A 356 21.28 -22.75 -13.82
C GLU A 356 20.17 -21.97 -13.11
N ALA A 357 19.53 -21.03 -13.79
CA ALA A 357 18.40 -20.27 -13.24
C ALA A 357 17.28 -21.20 -12.77
N GLY A 358 17.00 -22.25 -13.54
CA GLY A 358 15.97 -23.23 -13.21
C GLY A 358 16.20 -23.92 -11.87
N LYS A 359 17.43 -24.33 -11.59
CA LYS A 359 17.81 -24.97 -10.31
C LYS A 359 17.48 -24.06 -9.11
N TYR A 360 17.93 -22.81 -9.17
CA TYR A 360 17.70 -21.86 -8.07
C TYR A 360 16.22 -21.46 -7.92
N ILE A 361 15.48 -21.34 -9.03
CA ILE A 361 14.04 -21.07 -8.98
C ILE A 361 13.30 -22.24 -8.30
N ILE A 362 13.65 -23.49 -8.59
CA ILE A 362 13.05 -24.66 -7.93
C ILE A 362 13.33 -24.64 -6.42
N ASP A 363 14.53 -24.24 -6.03
CA ASP A 363 14.95 -24.14 -4.62
C ASP A 363 14.36 -22.92 -3.88
N GLY A 364 13.46 -22.16 -4.51
CA GLY A 364 12.79 -21.00 -3.91
C GLY A 364 13.63 -19.72 -3.90
N GLN A 365 14.82 -19.73 -4.51
CA GLN A 365 15.71 -18.57 -4.57
C GLN A 365 15.40 -17.67 -5.76
N ASP A 366 15.24 -16.36 -5.51
CA ASP A 366 15.05 -15.39 -6.59
C ASP A 366 16.32 -15.32 -7.48
N VAL A 367 16.13 -15.22 -8.80
CA VAL A 367 17.20 -15.15 -9.80
C VAL A 367 17.15 -13.82 -10.54
N LEU A 368 18.30 -13.17 -10.68
CA LEU A 368 18.52 -12.01 -11.53
C LEU A 368 19.36 -12.41 -12.75
N LEU A 369 18.75 -12.34 -13.92
CA LEU A 369 19.43 -12.40 -15.21
C LEU A 369 19.72 -10.97 -15.70
N MET A 370 20.99 -10.69 -15.98
CA MET A 370 21.41 -9.42 -16.58
C MET A 370 22.44 -9.61 -17.69
N THR A 371 22.59 -8.62 -18.57
CA THR A 371 23.73 -8.55 -19.50
C THR A 371 24.95 -7.87 -18.88
N SER A 372 26.14 -8.19 -19.39
CA SER A 372 27.38 -7.54 -18.96
C SER A 372 27.32 -6.02 -19.18
N ARG A 373 27.87 -5.26 -18.21
CA ARG A 373 27.73 -3.81 -18.10
C ARG A 373 28.85 -3.02 -18.79
N ARG A 374 29.64 -3.66 -19.65
CA ARG A 374 30.65 -2.96 -20.45
C ARG A 374 29.98 -2.41 -21.71
N LEU A 375 30.01 -1.09 -21.88
CA LEU A 375 29.48 -0.46 -23.09
C LEU A 375 30.35 -0.87 -24.29
N VAL A 376 29.80 -1.68 -25.19
CA VAL A 376 30.45 -1.99 -26.47
C VAL A 376 30.18 -0.79 -27.38
N ASN A 377 31.15 0.13 -27.46
CA ASN A 377 31.04 1.32 -28.30
C ASN A 377 30.95 0.91 -29.77
N SER A 378 29.84 1.23 -30.41
CA SER A 378 29.67 1.12 -31.85
C SER A 378 29.75 2.52 -32.45
N HIS A 379 30.56 2.71 -33.50
CA HIS A 379 30.79 4.02 -34.10
C HIS A 379 29.65 4.51 -35.01
N ASP A 380 28.59 3.70 -35.22
CA ASP A 380 27.40 4.00 -36.04
C ASP A 380 26.08 3.58 -35.34
N GLU A 381 24.99 4.33 -35.53
CA GLU A 381 23.66 4.04 -34.96
C GLU A 381 23.10 2.67 -35.37
N LEU A 382 23.37 2.26 -36.62
CA LEU A 382 22.95 0.97 -37.18
C LEU A 382 23.58 -0.23 -36.45
N SER A 383 24.81 -0.08 -35.95
CA SER A 383 25.51 -1.15 -35.23
C SER A 383 25.04 -1.27 -33.78
N GLY A 384 24.60 -0.16 -33.15
CA GLY A 384 23.99 -0.17 -31.82
C GLY A 384 22.63 -0.88 -31.77
N LEU A 385 21.80 -0.67 -32.80
CA LEU A 385 20.51 -1.37 -32.96
C LEU A 385 20.69 -2.88 -33.14
N GLN A 386 21.70 -3.31 -33.90
CA GLN A 386 22.02 -4.73 -34.09
C GLN A 386 22.45 -5.40 -32.79
N ILE A 387 23.31 -4.75 -31.98
CA ILE A 387 23.71 -5.27 -30.67
C ILE A 387 22.49 -5.39 -29.74
N GLY A 388 21.62 -4.38 -29.69
CA GLY A 388 20.38 -4.41 -28.93
C GLY A 388 19.45 -5.56 -29.33
N SER A 389 19.34 -5.83 -30.63
CA SER A 389 18.56 -6.96 -31.17
C SER A 389 19.14 -8.31 -30.77
N ILE A 390 20.47 -8.48 -30.78
CA ILE A 390 21.15 -9.72 -30.36
C ILE A 390 20.92 -9.96 -28.86
N VAL A 391 21.13 -8.92 -28.04
CA VAL A 391 20.87 -8.98 -26.59
C VAL A 391 19.42 -9.36 -26.31
N SER A 392 18.47 -8.68 -26.95
CA SER A 392 17.05 -9.01 -26.77
C SER A 392 16.75 -10.45 -27.20
N GLY A 393 17.28 -10.89 -28.34
CA GLY A 393 17.15 -12.26 -28.82
C GLY A 393 17.66 -13.30 -27.82
N ALA A 394 18.80 -13.05 -27.19
CA ALA A 394 19.36 -13.92 -26.16
C ALA A 394 18.48 -13.98 -24.89
N LEU A 395 17.95 -12.85 -24.43
CA LEU A 395 17.04 -12.80 -23.27
C LEU A 395 15.70 -13.49 -23.58
N VAL A 396 15.19 -13.35 -24.81
CA VAL A 396 13.97 -14.04 -25.26
C VAL A 396 14.21 -15.54 -25.30
N LEU A 397 15.36 -15.97 -25.84
CA LEU A 397 15.75 -17.37 -25.89
C LEU A 397 15.90 -17.96 -24.48
N PHE A 398 16.55 -17.25 -23.55
CA PHE A 398 16.65 -17.63 -22.15
C PHE A 398 15.25 -17.91 -21.57
N LEU A 399 14.34 -16.94 -21.70
CA LEU A 399 13.00 -17.07 -21.12
C LEU A 399 12.21 -18.19 -21.80
N ARG A 400 12.47 -18.49 -23.09
CA ARG A 400 11.90 -19.65 -23.80
C ARG A 400 12.48 -20.99 -23.37
N LEU A 401 13.75 -21.04 -22.98
CA LEU A 401 14.42 -22.26 -22.52
C LEU A 401 14.19 -22.54 -21.03
N LEU A 402 13.88 -21.53 -20.21
CA LEU A 402 13.61 -21.73 -18.78
C LEU A 402 12.41 -22.67 -18.56
N ILE A 403 12.65 -23.83 -17.98
CA ILE A 403 11.62 -24.87 -17.78
C ILE A 403 10.75 -24.57 -16.54
N PRO A 404 11.31 -24.40 -15.33
CA PRO A 404 10.49 -24.21 -14.13
C PRO A 404 9.79 -22.87 -14.16
N ARG A 405 8.53 -22.87 -13.73
CA ARG A 405 7.71 -21.67 -13.60
C ARG A 405 8.18 -20.83 -12.40
N PRO A 406 8.69 -19.60 -12.60
CA PRO A 406 8.99 -18.72 -11.48
C PRO A 406 7.69 -18.21 -10.83
N ARG A 407 7.80 -17.71 -9.59
CA ARG A 407 6.66 -17.16 -8.83
C ARG A 407 6.13 -15.85 -9.44
N TYR A 408 7.02 -15.03 -9.96
CA TYR A 408 6.74 -13.79 -10.68
C TYR A 408 7.87 -13.51 -11.67
N ILE A 409 7.63 -12.63 -12.64
CA ILE A 409 8.67 -12.14 -13.54
C ILE A 409 8.71 -10.61 -13.48
N ILE A 410 9.89 -10.04 -13.30
CA ILE A 410 10.15 -8.60 -13.42
C ILE A 410 11.05 -8.38 -14.62
N ALA A 411 10.56 -7.67 -15.64
CA ALA A 411 11.38 -7.24 -16.77
C ALA A 411 11.66 -5.75 -16.67
N LYS A 412 12.93 -5.35 -16.74
CA LYS A 412 13.35 -3.96 -16.56
C LYS A 412 13.84 -3.30 -17.85
N GLY A 413 13.19 -2.18 -18.19
CA GLY A 413 13.44 -1.36 -19.37
C GLY A 413 12.41 -1.62 -20.48
N GLY A 414 12.00 -0.57 -21.21
CA GLY A 414 10.89 -0.65 -22.18
C GLY A 414 11.05 -1.78 -23.20
N ILE A 415 12.15 -1.80 -23.96
CA ILE A 415 12.41 -2.84 -24.97
C ILE A 415 12.45 -4.25 -24.34
N THR A 416 13.19 -4.40 -23.23
CA THR A 416 13.28 -5.69 -22.53
C THR A 416 11.90 -6.17 -22.07
N SER A 417 11.08 -5.29 -21.50
CA SER A 417 9.73 -5.64 -21.09
C SER A 417 8.84 -6.01 -22.29
N SER A 418 8.92 -5.25 -23.38
CA SER A 418 8.16 -5.55 -24.60
C SER A 418 8.48 -6.93 -25.14
N ASP A 419 9.77 -7.23 -25.32
CA ASP A 419 10.21 -8.51 -25.88
C ASP A 419 9.96 -9.69 -24.94
N MET A 420 10.08 -9.49 -23.62
CA MET A 420 9.74 -10.54 -22.66
C MET A 420 8.24 -10.85 -22.67
N ALA A 421 7.36 -9.86 -22.76
CA ALA A 421 5.91 -10.09 -22.84
C ALA A 421 5.51 -10.75 -24.17
N THR A 422 5.93 -10.15 -25.29
CA THR A 422 5.45 -10.52 -26.64
C THR A 422 6.15 -11.75 -27.22
N LYS A 423 7.46 -11.90 -27.05
CA LYS A 423 8.26 -12.97 -27.67
C LYS A 423 8.67 -14.05 -26.69
N GLY A 424 9.01 -13.65 -25.47
CA GLY A 424 9.43 -14.55 -24.38
C GLY A 424 8.25 -15.34 -23.81
N LEU A 425 7.27 -14.62 -23.27
CA LEU A 425 6.04 -15.17 -22.70
C LEU A 425 4.98 -15.46 -23.75
N ARG A 426 5.03 -14.83 -24.93
CA ARG A 426 4.03 -15.01 -26.00
C ARG A 426 2.61 -14.62 -25.57
N MET A 427 2.50 -13.61 -24.71
CA MET A 427 1.22 -13.02 -24.35
C MET A 427 0.62 -12.41 -25.61
N ARG A 428 -0.59 -12.82 -26.01
CA ARG A 428 -1.37 -12.19 -27.08
C ARG A 428 -2.30 -11.12 -26.54
N ARG A 429 -2.95 -11.45 -25.42
CA ARG A 429 -3.77 -10.54 -24.61
C ARG A 429 -3.43 -10.70 -23.13
N ALA A 430 -3.08 -9.61 -22.47
CA ALA A 430 -2.82 -9.58 -21.04
C ALA A 430 -3.71 -8.54 -20.35
N GLN A 431 -4.18 -8.81 -19.14
CA GLN A 431 -4.90 -7.83 -18.34
C GLN A 431 -3.93 -7.05 -17.47
N ILE A 432 -4.09 -5.73 -17.39
CA ILE A 432 -3.41 -4.91 -16.37
C ILE A 432 -4.15 -5.10 -15.06
N ILE A 433 -3.53 -5.77 -14.09
CA ILE A 433 -4.20 -6.11 -12.82
C ILE A 433 -3.96 -5.05 -11.72
N GLY A 434 -3.00 -4.15 -11.94
CA GLY A 434 -2.65 -3.08 -11.02
C GLY A 434 -1.22 -2.60 -11.22
N GLN A 435 -0.63 -2.07 -10.14
CA GLN A 435 0.76 -1.65 -10.08
C GLN A 435 1.53 -2.56 -9.11
N ALA A 436 2.80 -2.85 -9.42
CA ALA A 436 3.72 -3.54 -8.50
C ALA A 436 4.37 -2.56 -7.51
N SER A 437 4.63 -1.34 -7.96
CA SER A 437 4.98 -0.16 -7.18
C SER A 437 4.46 1.08 -7.91
N ALA A 438 4.43 2.25 -7.27
CA ALA A 438 3.90 3.46 -7.90
C ALA A 438 4.60 3.74 -9.24
N GLY A 439 3.84 3.80 -10.34
CA GLY A 439 4.36 3.99 -11.69
C GLY A 439 5.02 2.75 -12.33
N VAL A 440 4.83 1.57 -11.76
CA VAL A 440 5.34 0.28 -12.28
C VAL A 440 4.17 -0.67 -12.53
N PRO A 441 3.71 -0.81 -13.79
CA PRO A 441 2.54 -1.62 -14.12
C PRO A 441 2.78 -3.12 -13.98
N LEU A 442 1.68 -3.84 -13.70
CA LEU A 442 1.66 -5.29 -13.51
C LEU A 442 0.60 -5.92 -14.40
N TRP A 443 1.03 -6.86 -15.24
CA TRP A 443 0.17 -7.58 -16.17
C TRP A 443 0.00 -9.04 -15.74
N ARG A 444 -1.10 -9.65 -16.20
CA ARG A 444 -1.34 -11.09 -16.13
C ARG A 444 -1.98 -11.57 -17.41
N CYS A 445 -1.45 -12.63 -18.01
CA CYS A 445 -2.03 -13.28 -19.18
C CYS A 445 -2.46 -14.69 -18.80
N ASP A 446 -3.76 -14.95 -18.76
CA ASP A 446 -4.33 -16.24 -18.37
C ASP A 446 -4.49 -17.20 -19.59
N GLU A 447 -4.15 -16.75 -20.80
CA GLU A 447 -4.25 -17.57 -22.02
C GLU A 447 -3.24 -18.72 -22.02
N GLN A 448 -3.68 -19.92 -22.41
CA GLN A 448 -2.83 -21.12 -22.45
C GLN A 448 -1.70 -21.03 -23.48
N SER A 449 -1.84 -20.15 -24.49
CA SER A 449 -0.82 -19.82 -25.48
C SER A 449 0.39 -19.11 -24.85
N SER A 450 0.20 -18.44 -23.71
CA SER A 450 1.27 -17.76 -22.98
C SER A 450 2.09 -18.77 -22.18
N LYS A 451 3.42 -18.67 -22.29
CA LYS A 451 4.34 -19.33 -21.39
C LYS A 451 4.08 -18.84 -19.96
N PHE A 452 3.90 -19.79 -19.05
CA PHE A 452 3.53 -19.53 -17.66
C PHE A 452 2.21 -18.75 -17.51
N SER A 453 1.15 -19.19 -18.19
CA SER A 453 -0.22 -18.65 -18.03
C SER A 453 -0.59 -18.32 -16.57
N GLY A 454 -1.06 -17.09 -16.34
CA GLY A 454 -1.43 -16.54 -15.03
C GLY A 454 -0.27 -16.00 -14.20
N ILE A 455 0.96 -15.95 -14.73
CA ILE A 455 2.10 -15.41 -13.99
C ILE A 455 1.99 -13.89 -13.83
N PRO A 456 2.24 -13.34 -12.62
CA PRO A 456 2.38 -11.90 -12.44
C PRO A 456 3.64 -11.40 -13.16
N TYR A 457 3.44 -10.49 -14.11
CA TYR A 457 4.47 -9.95 -14.98
C TYR A 457 4.62 -8.44 -14.79
N VAL A 458 5.72 -8.02 -14.16
CA VAL A 458 6.02 -6.62 -13.88
C VAL A 458 6.75 -6.01 -15.07
N VAL A 459 6.17 -4.93 -15.60
CA VAL A 459 6.80 -4.07 -16.60
C VAL A 459 7.48 -2.94 -15.86
N PHE A 460 8.78 -3.06 -15.59
CA PHE A 460 9.53 -2.08 -14.79
C PHE A 460 10.18 -1.02 -15.69
N PRO A 461 9.71 0.24 -15.69
CA PRO A 461 10.27 1.28 -16.56
C PRO A 461 11.73 1.60 -16.23
N GLY A 462 12.50 1.99 -17.24
CA GLY A 462 13.94 2.30 -17.07
C GLY A 462 14.21 3.56 -16.22
N ASN A 463 13.27 4.50 -16.19
CA ASN A 463 13.45 5.85 -15.61
C ASN A 463 12.55 6.13 -14.38
N VAL A 464 11.81 5.13 -13.89
CA VAL A 464 10.86 5.28 -12.76
C VAL A 464 11.41 4.65 -11.48
N GLY A 465 11.00 5.21 -10.34
CA GLY A 465 11.37 4.77 -8.99
C GLY A 465 12.66 5.42 -8.47
N HIS A 466 12.88 5.35 -7.15
CA HIS A 466 14.15 5.72 -6.52
C HIS A 466 15.19 4.59 -6.67
N GLN A 467 16.42 4.80 -6.19
CA GLN A 467 17.53 3.85 -6.30
C GLN A 467 17.20 2.46 -5.73
N ASP A 468 16.49 2.39 -4.60
CA ASP A 468 16.14 1.10 -3.97
C ASP A 468 14.82 0.48 -4.48
N ALA A 469 14.11 1.10 -5.43
CA ALA A 469 12.74 0.70 -5.79
C ALA A 469 12.63 -0.77 -6.26
N LEU A 470 13.65 -1.28 -6.96
CA LEU A 470 13.69 -2.68 -7.39
C LEU A 470 13.96 -3.63 -6.21
N LEU A 471 14.85 -3.24 -5.29
CA LEU A 471 15.15 -3.99 -4.06
C LEU A 471 13.91 -4.08 -3.17
N ASP A 472 13.21 -2.96 -2.98
CA ASP A 472 12.01 -2.89 -2.16
C ASP A 472 10.90 -3.78 -2.73
N LEU A 473 10.68 -3.72 -4.05
CA LEU A 473 9.70 -4.58 -4.72
C LEU A 473 10.02 -6.07 -4.51
N VAL A 474 11.23 -6.50 -4.87
CA VAL A 474 11.66 -7.91 -4.71
C VAL A 474 11.61 -8.36 -3.25
N THR A 475 11.94 -7.49 -2.31
CA THR A 475 11.89 -7.79 -0.88
C THR A 475 10.46 -7.89 -0.35
N SER A 476 9.56 -7.02 -0.84
CA SER A 476 8.14 -7.06 -0.48
C SER A 476 7.41 -8.30 -1.03
N TRP A 477 7.90 -8.86 -2.15
CA TRP A 477 7.35 -10.05 -2.83
C TRP A 477 8.11 -11.34 -2.56
N LYS A 478 8.97 -11.32 -1.54
CA LYS A 478 9.72 -12.50 -1.12
C LYS A 478 8.75 -13.59 -0.63
N SER A 479 9.01 -14.84 -1.04
CA SER A 479 8.55 -15.99 -0.27
C SER A 479 9.06 -15.78 1.15
N ARG A 480 8.17 -15.89 2.14
CA ARG A 480 8.59 -15.94 3.52
C ARG A 480 9.26 -17.28 3.71
N SER A 481 10.50 -17.44 3.22
CA SER A 481 11.45 -18.21 4.01
C SER A 481 11.36 -17.58 5.40
N PRO A 482 11.01 -18.35 6.43
CA PRO A 482 10.91 -17.79 7.75
C PRO A 482 12.34 -17.35 8.10
N GLU A 483 12.62 -16.05 7.94
CA GLU A 483 13.14 -15.38 9.11
C GLU A 483 12.15 -15.76 10.19
N LYS A 484 12.57 -16.69 11.06
CA LYS A 484 11.77 -17.21 12.16
C LYS A 484 11.20 -15.98 12.84
N ARG A 485 9.96 -15.59 12.50
CA ARG A 485 9.23 -14.61 13.29
C ARG A 485 9.38 -15.08 14.70
N PRO A 486 9.82 -14.22 15.62
CA PRO A 486 10.08 -14.67 16.97
C PRO A 486 8.85 -15.44 17.43
N LYS A 487 9.04 -16.72 17.78
CA LYS A 487 7.93 -17.46 18.37
C LYS A 487 7.48 -16.66 19.59
N MET A 488 6.17 -16.61 19.83
CA MET A 488 5.65 -15.91 21.00
C MET A 488 6.41 -16.35 22.24
N GLN A 489 6.91 -15.37 22.99
CA GLN A 489 7.63 -15.59 24.24
C GLN A 489 6.65 -15.45 25.40
N TYR A 490 6.98 -16.11 26.50
CA TYR A 490 6.15 -16.11 27.70
C TYR A 490 7.00 -15.67 28.89
N GLN A 491 6.38 -14.96 29.82
CA GLN A 491 7.01 -14.57 31.08
C GLN A 491 6.06 -14.79 32.26
N ARG A 492 6.62 -14.86 33.47
CA ARG A 492 5.81 -14.95 34.69
C ARG A 492 5.02 -13.65 34.88
N LEU A 493 3.79 -13.77 35.37
CA LEU A 493 2.99 -12.62 35.78
C LEU A 493 3.36 -12.25 37.21
N GLY A 494 4.24 -11.26 37.37
CA GLY A 494 4.82 -10.91 38.67
C GLY A 494 5.56 -12.10 39.29
N ASN A 495 5.44 -12.26 40.61
CA ASN A 495 6.03 -13.38 41.35
C ASN A 495 5.18 -14.66 41.31
N SER A 496 4.04 -14.66 40.62
CA SER A 496 3.20 -15.87 40.52
C SER A 496 3.83 -16.97 39.65
N GLY A 497 3.32 -18.19 39.74
CA GLY A 497 3.68 -19.29 38.84
C GLY A 497 3.06 -19.21 37.44
N LEU A 498 2.06 -18.33 37.25
CA LEU A 498 1.36 -18.16 35.99
C LEU A 498 2.28 -17.53 34.94
N LYS A 499 2.36 -18.15 33.76
CA LYS A 499 3.04 -17.57 32.59
C LYS A 499 2.01 -17.01 31.63
N VAL A 500 2.28 -15.81 31.14
CA VAL A 500 1.47 -15.11 30.14
C VAL A 500 2.28 -14.86 28.88
N SER A 501 1.62 -14.76 27.74
CA SER A 501 2.26 -14.30 26.50
C SER A 501 2.75 -12.86 26.68
N LYS A 502 3.98 -12.57 26.22
CA LYS A 502 4.58 -11.23 26.36
C LYS A 502 3.74 -10.13 25.72
N VAL A 503 3.00 -10.46 24.67
CA VAL A 503 1.91 -9.62 24.15
C VAL A 503 0.58 -10.25 24.54
N ILE A 504 -0.32 -9.47 25.14
CA ILE A 504 -1.65 -9.92 25.56
C ILE A 504 -2.68 -9.43 24.55
N LEU A 505 -3.62 -10.29 24.15
CA LEU A 505 -4.69 -9.90 23.25
C LEU A 505 -5.76 -9.10 24.00
N GLY A 506 -6.01 -7.85 23.59
CA GLY A 506 -7.11 -7.04 24.10
C GLY A 506 -8.42 -7.29 23.34
N CYS A 507 -9.40 -7.89 24.02
CA CYS A 507 -10.66 -8.34 23.43
C CYS A 507 -11.79 -7.29 23.46
N MET A 508 -11.53 -6.06 23.92
CA MET A 508 -12.49 -4.94 23.81
C MET A 508 -12.92 -4.68 22.36
N THR A 509 -12.09 -5.09 21.40
CA THR A 509 -12.34 -5.00 19.96
C THR A 509 -13.43 -5.96 19.48
N PHE A 510 -13.84 -6.96 20.25
CA PHE A 510 -14.75 -8.01 19.81
C PHE A 510 -16.11 -7.88 20.49
N GLY A 511 -17.20 -7.86 19.71
CA GLY A 511 -18.56 -7.78 20.23
C GLY A 511 -19.52 -7.06 19.29
N ASN A 512 -20.29 -6.11 19.81
CA ASN A 512 -21.35 -5.43 19.08
C ASN A 512 -20.82 -4.09 18.50
N PRO A 513 -20.79 -3.91 17.16
CA PRO A 513 -20.35 -2.66 16.53
C PRO A 513 -21.22 -1.43 16.88
N SER A 514 -22.46 -1.66 17.32
CA SER A 514 -23.39 -0.61 17.74
C SER A 514 -23.19 -0.18 19.20
N TRP A 515 -22.23 -0.78 19.92
CA TRP A 515 -21.97 -0.43 21.31
C TRP A 515 -21.48 1.02 21.44
N GLU A 516 -22.17 1.78 22.29
CA GLU A 516 -22.07 3.24 22.37
C GLU A 516 -20.61 3.72 22.52
N GLY A 517 -20.24 4.68 21.65
CA GLY A 517 -18.92 5.29 21.65
C GLY A 517 -17.77 4.36 21.22
N SER A 518 -18.08 3.18 20.64
CA SER A 518 -17.08 2.18 20.23
C SER A 518 -17.29 1.65 18.80
N PRO A 519 -17.36 2.50 17.76
CA PRO A 519 -17.66 2.10 16.38
C PRO A 519 -16.57 1.21 15.72
N TRP A 520 -15.48 0.92 16.41
CA TRP A 520 -14.36 0.08 15.94
C TRP A 520 -14.46 -1.37 16.41
N VAL A 521 -15.53 -1.74 17.11
CA VAL A 521 -15.78 -3.12 17.56
C VAL A 521 -16.18 -3.98 16.36
N LEU A 522 -15.65 -5.19 16.31
CA LEU A 522 -15.86 -6.17 15.26
C LEU A 522 -16.93 -7.18 15.67
N PRO A 523 -17.89 -7.50 14.76
CA PRO A 523 -18.91 -8.50 14.99
C PRO A 523 -18.34 -9.91 15.03
N GLU A 524 -19.16 -10.87 15.45
CA GLU A 524 -18.78 -12.28 15.63
C GLU A 524 -18.03 -12.88 14.42
N ALA A 525 -18.57 -12.68 13.21
CA ALA A 525 -18.02 -13.27 11.99
C ALA A 525 -16.56 -12.86 11.72
N GLU A 526 -16.17 -11.67 12.15
CA GLU A 526 -14.82 -11.13 12.03
C GLU A 526 -13.97 -11.45 13.27
N ALA A 527 -14.56 -11.45 14.46
CA ALA A 527 -13.86 -11.67 15.72
C ALA A 527 -13.37 -13.12 15.89
N LEU A 528 -14.18 -14.12 15.51
CA LEU A 528 -13.86 -15.54 15.73
C LEU A 528 -12.57 -15.98 14.99
N PRO A 529 -12.37 -15.68 13.69
CA PRO A 529 -11.12 -15.98 13.00
C PRO A 529 -9.89 -15.31 13.64
N LEU A 530 -10.05 -14.11 14.22
CA LEU A 530 -8.97 -13.39 14.89
C LEU A 530 -8.57 -14.06 16.22
N LEU A 531 -9.54 -14.47 17.04
CA LEU A 531 -9.25 -15.24 18.26
C LEU A 531 -8.51 -16.55 17.95
N LYS A 532 -8.93 -17.26 16.90
CA LYS A 532 -8.22 -18.47 16.43
C LYS A 532 -6.80 -18.17 15.99
N ARG A 533 -6.60 -17.14 15.17
CA ARG A 533 -5.27 -16.76 14.68
C ARG A 533 -4.36 -16.33 15.82
N ALA A 534 -4.87 -15.61 16.81
CA ALA A 534 -4.10 -15.22 18.00
C ALA A 534 -3.56 -16.44 18.75
N TYR A 535 -4.43 -17.44 18.99
CA TYR A 535 -4.03 -18.71 19.58
C TYR A 535 -2.97 -19.44 18.74
N ASP A 536 -3.17 -19.52 17.42
CA ASP A 536 -2.23 -20.18 16.50
C ASP A 536 -0.84 -19.52 16.48
N CYS A 537 -0.79 -18.20 16.65
CA CYS A 537 0.46 -17.44 16.79
C CYS A 537 1.10 -17.55 18.19
N GLY A 538 0.48 -18.27 19.12
CA GLY A 538 0.94 -18.42 20.51
C GLY A 538 0.53 -17.28 21.44
N ILE A 539 -0.30 -16.34 21.00
CA ILE A 539 -0.90 -15.31 21.86
C ILE A 539 -2.05 -15.96 22.62
N ASN A 540 -1.70 -16.60 23.74
CA ASN A 540 -2.62 -17.40 24.54
C ASN A 540 -3.15 -16.67 25.78
N THR A 541 -2.81 -15.40 25.99
CA THR A 541 -3.34 -14.59 27.09
C THR A 541 -4.32 -13.56 26.52
N TRP A 542 -5.58 -13.62 26.95
CA TRP A 542 -6.70 -12.84 26.42
C TRP A 542 -7.34 -11.99 27.53
N ASP A 543 -7.33 -10.68 27.38
CA ASP A 543 -7.91 -9.71 28.32
C ASP A 543 -9.24 -9.16 27.80
N THR A 544 -10.29 -9.28 28.62
CA THR A 544 -11.62 -8.74 28.37
C THR A 544 -12.19 -8.07 29.63
N ALA A 545 -13.46 -7.71 29.65
CA ALA A 545 -14.18 -7.26 30.83
C ALA A 545 -15.65 -7.68 30.73
N ASN A 546 -16.31 -7.86 31.87
CA ASN A 546 -17.73 -8.18 31.92
C ASN A 546 -18.59 -7.21 31.11
N THR A 547 -18.29 -5.91 31.14
CA THR A 547 -19.07 -4.85 30.47
C THR A 547 -18.73 -4.65 28.99
N TYR A 548 -17.63 -5.26 28.48
CA TYR A 548 -17.21 -5.02 27.09
C TYR A 548 -18.25 -5.54 26.09
N SER A 549 -18.75 -4.63 25.25
CA SER A 549 -19.88 -4.89 24.35
C SER A 549 -21.07 -5.51 25.08
N ASN A 550 -21.38 -4.98 26.27
CA ASN A 550 -22.45 -5.47 27.14
C ASN A 550 -22.38 -6.99 27.41
N GLY A 551 -21.18 -7.50 27.70
CA GLY A 551 -20.94 -8.93 27.98
C GLY A 551 -20.68 -9.79 26.74
N MET A 552 -20.92 -9.27 25.53
CA MET A 552 -20.73 -10.03 24.28
C MET A 552 -19.26 -10.44 24.06
N SER A 553 -18.28 -9.66 24.54
CA SER A 553 -16.86 -10.03 24.39
C SER A 553 -16.52 -11.35 25.10
N GLU A 554 -17.05 -11.58 26.31
CA GLU A 554 -16.88 -12.84 27.05
C GLU A 554 -17.58 -14.01 26.33
N ILE A 555 -18.78 -13.78 25.78
CA ILE A 555 -19.54 -14.77 25.01
C ILE A 555 -18.74 -15.21 23.78
N LEU A 556 -18.15 -14.27 23.04
CA LEU A 556 -17.35 -14.57 21.84
C LEU A 556 -16.08 -15.36 22.17
N ILE A 557 -15.42 -15.06 23.29
CA ILE A 557 -14.27 -15.84 23.77
C ILE A 557 -14.70 -17.29 24.07
N GLY A 558 -15.77 -17.47 24.85
CA GLY A 558 -16.31 -18.80 25.16
C GLY A 558 -16.70 -19.58 23.90
N LYS A 559 -17.31 -18.90 22.93
CA LYS A 559 -17.67 -19.48 21.63
C LYS A 559 -16.44 -19.87 20.80
N ALA A 560 -15.40 -19.04 20.75
CA ALA A 560 -14.16 -19.35 20.04
C ALA A 560 -13.47 -20.60 20.60
N LEU A 561 -13.44 -20.76 21.94
CA LEU A 561 -12.88 -21.95 22.58
C LEU A 561 -13.60 -23.22 22.12
N GLN A 562 -14.94 -23.20 22.12
CA GLN A 562 -15.77 -24.34 21.71
C GLN A 562 -15.66 -24.61 20.20
N GLN A 563 -15.84 -23.58 19.37
CA GLN A 563 -15.90 -23.70 17.92
C GLN A 563 -14.59 -24.20 17.31
N TYR A 564 -13.45 -23.79 17.85
CA TYR A 564 -12.14 -24.17 17.34
C TYR A 564 -11.47 -25.28 18.16
N ASN A 565 -12.19 -25.92 19.09
CA ASN A 565 -11.66 -26.95 19.98
C ASN A 565 -10.37 -26.53 20.68
N ILE A 566 -10.28 -25.27 21.11
CA ILE A 566 -9.11 -24.76 21.84
C ILE A 566 -9.21 -25.25 23.29
N PRO A 567 -8.25 -26.04 23.80
CA PRO A 567 -8.30 -26.51 25.18
C PRO A 567 -8.27 -25.33 26.14
N ARG A 568 -9.28 -25.23 27.01
CA ARG A 568 -9.40 -24.14 28.01
C ARG A 568 -8.13 -23.96 28.85
N SER A 569 -7.43 -25.06 29.16
CA SER A 569 -6.17 -25.08 29.93
C SER A 569 -4.96 -24.50 29.19
N LYS A 570 -5.03 -24.28 27.87
CA LYS A 570 -3.93 -23.69 27.08
C LYS A 570 -4.02 -22.17 26.96
N VAL A 571 -5.13 -21.57 27.40
CA VAL A 571 -5.41 -20.14 27.29
C VAL A 571 -5.55 -19.54 28.69
N VAL A 572 -4.94 -18.38 28.90
CA VAL A 572 -5.10 -17.56 30.11
C VAL A 572 -6.14 -16.49 29.82
N ILE A 573 -7.28 -16.54 30.50
CA ILE A 573 -8.35 -15.55 30.35
C ILE A 573 -8.34 -14.60 31.54
N MET A 574 -8.21 -13.30 31.23
CA MET A 574 -8.33 -12.22 32.20
C MET A 574 -9.65 -11.49 31.94
N THR A 575 -10.50 -11.40 32.95
CA THR A 575 -11.72 -10.57 32.88
C THR A 575 -11.78 -9.63 34.08
N LYS A 576 -12.78 -8.75 34.09
CA LYS A 576 -12.92 -7.68 35.08
C LYS A 576 -14.33 -7.61 35.60
N LEU A 577 -14.46 -7.15 36.83
CA LEU A 577 -15.73 -6.74 37.43
C LEU A 577 -15.64 -5.29 37.89
N TYR A 578 -16.77 -4.58 37.82
CA TYR A 578 -17.10 -3.33 38.51
C TYR A 578 -18.35 -2.74 37.86
N TYR A 579 -18.32 -2.53 36.53
CA TYR A 579 -19.42 -1.92 35.78
C TYR A 579 -20.55 -2.92 35.57
N PRO A 580 -21.80 -2.46 35.43
CA PRO A 580 -22.91 -3.35 35.17
C PRO A 580 -22.84 -3.90 33.73
N VAL A 581 -23.47 -5.06 33.55
CA VAL A 581 -23.93 -5.55 32.25
C VAL A 581 -25.42 -5.22 32.20
N LEU A 582 -25.80 -4.37 31.25
CA LEU A 582 -27.17 -3.91 31.05
C LEU A 582 -27.99 -5.00 30.34
N GLU A 583 -29.29 -4.75 30.15
CA GLU A 583 -30.20 -5.67 29.47
C GLU A 583 -29.65 -6.15 28.11
N PRO A 584 -29.90 -7.41 27.69
CA PRO A 584 -29.23 -8.07 26.56
C PRO A 584 -29.25 -7.31 25.22
N GLU A 585 -30.26 -6.46 25.00
CA GLU A 585 -30.43 -5.68 23.76
C GLU A 585 -29.90 -4.24 23.86
N SER A 586 -29.34 -3.85 25.00
CA SER A 586 -28.82 -2.50 25.21
C SER A 586 -27.51 -2.30 24.45
N ASN A 587 -27.50 -1.31 23.56
CA ASN A 587 -26.29 -0.77 22.95
C ASN A 587 -25.62 0.28 23.84
N ALA A 588 -26.27 0.71 24.93
CA ALA A 588 -25.81 1.82 25.76
C ALA A 588 -24.57 1.44 26.57
N ARG A 589 -23.79 2.46 26.93
CA ARG A 589 -22.71 2.32 27.90
C ARG A 589 -23.09 3.08 29.18
N PRO A 590 -23.06 2.43 30.35
CA PRO A 590 -23.38 3.12 31.60
C PRO A 590 -22.28 4.14 31.88
N ASN A 591 -22.54 5.43 31.61
CA ASN A 591 -21.59 6.51 31.84
C ASN A 591 -22.27 7.89 32.07
N PRO A 592 -22.17 8.47 33.28
CA PRO A 592 -21.54 7.90 34.47
C PRO A 592 -22.37 6.72 35.02
N ALA A 593 -21.71 5.62 35.36
CA ALA A 593 -22.34 4.51 36.07
C ALA A 593 -22.31 4.82 37.57
N VAL A 594 -23.48 4.86 38.22
CA VAL A 594 -23.61 5.07 39.67
C VAL A 594 -24.36 3.89 40.25
N ASN A 595 -23.90 3.37 41.38
CA ASN A 595 -24.52 2.26 42.10
C ASN A 595 -25.78 2.73 42.87
N ASP A 596 -26.78 3.18 42.13
CA ASP A 596 -28.04 3.74 42.65
C ASP A 596 -29.17 3.49 41.62
N GLY A 597 -30.41 3.76 42.00
CA GLY A 597 -31.59 3.71 41.15
C GLY A 597 -31.75 2.35 40.47
N SER A 598 -31.83 2.34 39.14
CA SER A 598 -32.00 1.12 38.34
C SER A 598 -30.77 0.22 38.31
N LEU A 599 -29.59 0.70 38.75
CA LEU A 599 -28.33 -0.04 38.77
C LEU A 599 -27.90 -0.43 40.20
N VAL A 600 -28.76 -0.20 41.20
CA VAL A 600 -28.47 -0.51 42.60
C VAL A 600 -28.09 -1.99 42.77
N ASN A 601 -26.95 -2.24 43.41
CA ASN A 601 -26.31 -3.54 43.59
C ASN A 601 -25.89 -4.28 42.31
N GLN A 602 -26.00 -3.67 41.13
CA GLN A 602 -25.60 -4.27 39.84
C GLN A 602 -24.19 -3.88 39.41
N MET A 603 -23.48 -3.12 40.24
CA MET A 603 -22.12 -2.65 40.00
C MET A 603 -21.37 -2.43 41.32
N GLY A 604 -20.09 -2.04 41.24
CA GLY A 604 -19.23 -1.74 42.40
C GLY A 604 -18.53 -2.97 42.97
N LEU A 605 -18.05 -2.87 44.20
CA LEU A 605 -17.21 -3.89 44.86
C LEU A 605 -17.85 -4.49 46.13
N SER A 606 -19.16 -4.34 46.31
CA SER A 606 -19.87 -5.07 47.38
C SER A 606 -19.70 -6.57 47.22
N ARG A 607 -19.66 -7.31 48.34
CA ARG A 607 -19.56 -8.78 48.31
C ARG A 607 -20.64 -9.42 47.42
N LYS A 608 -21.89 -8.92 47.51
CA LYS A 608 -23.02 -9.41 46.71
C LYS A 608 -22.71 -9.31 45.21
N HIS A 609 -22.34 -8.11 44.74
CA HIS A 609 -22.07 -7.90 43.33
C HIS A 609 -20.85 -8.68 42.85
N ILE A 610 -19.78 -8.75 43.65
CA ILE A 610 -18.57 -9.51 43.30
C ILE A 610 -18.90 -10.97 42.95
N PHE A 611 -19.68 -11.64 43.80
CA PHE A 611 -20.08 -13.03 43.57
C PHE A 611 -20.98 -13.17 42.34
N GLU A 612 -22.01 -12.33 42.21
CA GLU A 612 -22.94 -12.36 41.08
C GLU A 612 -22.23 -12.09 39.74
N ALA A 613 -21.35 -11.10 39.70
CA ALA A 613 -20.59 -10.74 38.50
C ALA A 613 -19.67 -11.86 38.04
N VAL A 614 -19.01 -12.55 38.98
CA VAL A 614 -18.12 -13.67 38.67
C VAL A 614 -18.89 -14.85 38.11
N ASP A 615 -20.03 -15.21 38.73
CA ASP A 615 -20.89 -16.28 38.21
C ASP A 615 -21.43 -15.96 36.81
N ALA A 616 -21.83 -14.70 36.58
CA ALA A 616 -22.29 -14.25 35.27
C ALA A 616 -21.17 -14.28 34.22
N SER A 617 -19.94 -13.88 34.57
CA SER A 617 -18.77 -13.96 33.68
C SER A 617 -18.41 -15.40 33.33
N LEU A 618 -18.42 -16.32 34.31
CA LEU A 618 -18.19 -17.75 34.09
C LEU A 618 -19.23 -18.34 33.13
N ALA A 619 -20.50 -17.97 33.29
CA ALA A 619 -21.57 -18.39 32.38
C ALA A 619 -21.37 -17.90 30.94
N ARG A 620 -21.02 -16.62 30.75
CA ARG A 620 -20.75 -16.04 29.41
C ARG A 620 -19.51 -16.67 28.77
N LEU A 621 -18.43 -16.86 29.53
CA LEU A 621 -17.21 -17.52 29.07
C LEU A 621 -17.39 -19.04 28.83
N LYS A 622 -18.50 -19.62 29.33
CA LYS A 622 -18.74 -21.07 29.37
C LYS A 622 -17.57 -21.81 29.99
N SER A 623 -17.09 -21.32 31.13
CA SER A 623 -15.93 -21.85 31.84
C SER A 623 -16.23 -22.04 33.32
N SER A 624 -15.50 -22.95 33.98
CA SER A 624 -15.60 -23.19 35.43
C SER A 624 -14.64 -22.33 36.26
N TYR A 625 -13.68 -21.65 35.62
CA TYR A 625 -12.71 -20.79 36.29
C TYR A 625 -12.27 -19.59 35.44
N ILE A 626 -11.89 -18.52 36.12
CA ILE A 626 -11.20 -17.34 35.59
C ILE A 626 -9.73 -17.43 36.01
N ASP A 627 -8.80 -17.28 35.06
CA ASP A 627 -7.37 -17.31 35.40
C ASP A 627 -6.98 -16.08 36.21
N VAL A 628 -7.33 -14.89 35.73
CA VAL A 628 -7.09 -13.63 36.45
C VAL A 628 -8.36 -12.78 36.48
N LEU A 629 -8.91 -12.55 37.67
CA LEU A 629 -9.98 -11.57 37.85
C LEU A 629 -9.38 -10.23 38.24
N GLN A 630 -9.67 -9.18 37.46
CA GLN A 630 -9.21 -7.84 37.78
C GLN A 630 -10.33 -6.95 38.34
N LEU A 631 -10.00 -6.18 39.38
CA LEU A 631 -10.84 -5.06 39.79
C LEU A 631 -10.76 -3.99 38.72
N HIS A 632 -11.85 -3.73 38.01
CA HIS A 632 -11.85 -2.76 36.91
C HIS A 632 -11.71 -1.33 37.45
N ARG A 633 -12.37 -1.02 38.57
CA ARG A 633 -12.32 0.25 39.31
C ARG A 633 -12.50 -0.03 40.80
N ILE A 634 -12.38 1.02 41.61
CA ILE A 634 -12.57 0.99 43.07
C ILE A 634 -13.70 1.94 43.47
N ASP A 635 -14.40 1.63 44.56
CA ASP A 635 -15.39 2.47 45.21
C ASP A 635 -15.11 2.57 46.72
N ASP A 636 -16.05 3.13 47.48
CA ASP A 636 -15.90 3.34 48.93
C ASP A 636 -16.14 2.08 49.78
N THR A 637 -16.30 0.90 49.17
CA THR A 637 -16.42 -0.37 49.90
C THR A 637 -15.17 -0.64 50.73
N GLN A 638 -15.34 -1.14 51.95
CA GLN A 638 -14.21 -1.39 52.84
C GLN A 638 -13.25 -2.44 52.25
N PRO A 639 -11.93 -2.19 52.24
CA PRO A 639 -10.93 -3.10 51.67
C PRO A 639 -11.04 -4.54 52.18
N GLU A 640 -11.35 -4.72 53.45
CA GLU A 640 -11.48 -6.03 54.07
C GLU A 640 -12.65 -6.82 53.49
N GLU A 641 -13.78 -6.18 53.20
CA GLU A 641 -14.93 -6.83 52.54
C GLU A 641 -14.56 -7.25 51.12
N VAL A 642 -13.98 -6.32 50.34
CA VAL A 642 -13.55 -6.57 48.96
C VAL A 642 -12.56 -7.73 48.91
N MET A 643 -11.47 -7.65 49.68
CA MET A 643 -10.42 -8.67 49.66
C MET A 643 -10.88 -10.00 50.22
N ARG A 644 -11.77 -10.03 51.22
CA ARG A 644 -12.36 -11.29 51.69
C ARG A 644 -13.24 -11.93 50.63
N ALA A 645 -14.08 -11.15 49.95
CA ALA A 645 -14.94 -11.67 48.88
C ALA A 645 -14.12 -12.27 47.72
N LEU A 646 -13.07 -11.58 47.29
CA LEU A 646 -12.15 -12.07 46.27
C LEU A 646 -11.41 -13.34 46.72
N HIS A 647 -10.93 -13.37 47.98
CA HIS A 647 -10.25 -14.54 48.53
C HIS A 647 -11.16 -15.76 48.60
N ASP A 648 -12.40 -15.60 49.06
CA ASP A 648 -13.37 -16.71 49.12
C ASP A 648 -13.61 -17.30 47.71
N LEU A 649 -13.71 -16.48 46.67
CA LEU A 649 -13.85 -16.96 45.29
C LEU A 649 -12.61 -17.71 44.78
N VAL A 650 -11.42 -17.34 45.26
CA VAL A 650 -10.19 -18.09 45.01
C VAL A 650 -10.22 -19.44 45.74
N GLN A 651 -10.65 -19.46 47.00
CA GLN A 651 -10.81 -20.71 47.77
C GLN A 651 -11.85 -21.65 47.14
N MET A 652 -12.90 -21.10 46.54
CA MET A 652 -13.90 -21.85 45.78
C MET A 652 -13.40 -22.38 44.42
N GLY A 653 -12.19 -22.01 44.00
CA GLY A 653 -11.61 -22.42 42.71
C GLY A 653 -12.21 -21.71 41.49
N LYS A 654 -13.12 -20.75 41.68
CA LYS A 654 -13.72 -19.96 40.59
C LYS A 654 -12.73 -18.96 39.98
N ILE A 655 -11.73 -18.55 40.76
CA ILE A 655 -10.67 -17.63 40.35
C ILE A 655 -9.31 -18.24 40.74
N HIS A 656 -8.29 -18.10 39.90
CA HIS A 656 -6.94 -18.55 40.24
C HIS A 656 -6.04 -17.43 40.75
N TYR A 657 -6.08 -16.26 40.11
CA TYR A 657 -5.26 -15.11 40.46
C TYR A 657 -6.09 -13.82 40.50
N LEU A 658 -5.68 -12.88 41.34
CA LEU A 658 -6.30 -11.56 41.46
C LEU A 658 -5.44 -10.51 40.74
N GLY A 659 -6.10 -9.53 40.14
CA GLY A 659 -5.47 -8.35 39.55
C GLY A 659 -6.22 -7.07 39.85
N ALA A 660 -5.61 -5.94 39.54
CA ALA A 660 -6.20 -4.61 39.68
C ALA A 660 -6.02 -3.82 38.38
N SER A 661 -6.93 -2.88 38.12
CA SER A 661 -6.86 -1.96 36.97
C SER A 661 -7.10 -0.54 37.44
N SER A 662 -6.30 0.39 36.92
CA SER A 662 -6.42 1.86 37.05
C SER A 662 -6.97 2.34 38.40
N MET A 663 -6.08 2.57 39.36
CA MET A 663 -6.38 3.16 40.67
C MET A 663 -5.14 3.87 41.20
N TYR A 664 -5.28 4.73 42.21
CA TYR A 664 -4.12 5.33 42.85
C TYR A 664 -3.26 4.28 43.56
N CYS A 665 -1.95 4.50 43.60
CA CYS A 665 -1.01 3.60 44.29
C CYS A 665 -1.40 3.35 45.76
N TRP A 666 -1.89 4.37 46.48
CA TRP A 666 -2.32 4.20 47.88
C TRP A 666 -3.56 3.31 48.02
N GLN A 667 -4.45 3.29 47.03
CA GLN A 667 -5.63 2.41 47.02
C GLN A 667 -5.22 0.96 46.79
N LEU A 668 -4.33 0.73 45.83
CA LEU A 668 -3.76 -0.59 45.59
C LEU A 668 -3.02 -1.09 46.83
N ALA A 669 -2.19 -0.25 47.46
CA ALA A 669 -1.50 -0.59 48.70
C ALA A 669 -2.49 -0.93 49.82
N ARG A 670 -3.54 -0.14 50.02
CA ARG A 670 -4.56 -0.39 51.05
C ARG A 670 -5.21 -1.78 50.89
N LEU A 671 -5.61 -2.14 49.67
CA LEU A 671 -6.18 -3.47 49.39
C LEU A 671 -5.13 -4.59 49.53
N GLN A 672 -3.93 -4.41 48.99
CA GLN A 672 -2.83 -5.38 49.05
C GLN A 672 -2.46 -5.72 50.50
N TYR A 673 -2.34 -4.71 51.37
CA TYR A 673 -2.01 -4.90 52.77
C TYR A 673 -3.18 -5.42 53.60
N ALA A 674 -4.43 -5.06 53.28
CA ALA A 674 -5.60 -5.69 53.89
C ALA A 674 -5.60 -7.20 53.65
N ALA A 675 -5.26 -7.65 52.45
CA ALA A 675 -5.11 -9.08 52.16
C ALA A 675 -3.93 -9.72 52.92
N LYS A 676 -2.74 -9.10 52.89
CA LYS A 676 -1.55 -9.64 53.60
C LYS A 676 -1.78 -9.78 55.10
N MET A 677 -2.35 -8.76 55.74
CA MET A 677 -2.59 -8.75 57.19
C MET A 677 -3.58 -9.83 57.64
N ASN A 678 -4.47 -10.26 56.73
CA ASN A 678 -5.47 -11.29 57.01
C ASN A 678 -5.11 -12.66 56.41
N ASN A 679 -3.89 -12.84 55.87
CA ASN A 679 -3.46 -14.05 55.15
C ASN A 679 -4.38 -14.45 53.98
N TRP A 680 -4.95 -13.45 53.30
CA TRP A 680 -5.77 -13.66 52.11
C TRP A 680 -4.95 -13.55 50.83
N THR A 681 -5.58 -13.95 49.72
CA THR A 681 -4.96 -13.89 48.39
C THR A 681 -4.65 -12.45 48.00
N THR A 682 -3.41 -12.17 47.61
CA THR A 682 -2.93 -10.85 47.19
C THR A 682 -3.04 -10.66 45.68
N PHE A 683 -2.83 -9.43 45.20
CA PHE A 683 -2.81 -9.15 43.76
C PHE A 683 -1.55 -9.70 43.09
N THR A 684 -1.73 -10.22 41.89
CA THR A 684 -0.71 -10.76 40.99
C THR A 684 -0.38 -9.80 39.85
N SER A 685 -1.33 -8.96 39.44
CA SER A 685 -1.16 -8.06 38.30
C SER A 685 -1.76 -6.67 38.52
N MET A 686 -1.19 -5.67 37.83
CA MET A 686 -1.70 -4.32 37.74
C MET A 686 -1.81 -3.89 36.27
N GLN A 687 -3.00 -3.45 35.89
CA GLN A 687 -3.35 -2.96 34.56
C GLN A 687 -3.54 -1.45 34.60
N GLY A 688 -2.42 -0.71 34.51
CA GLY A 688 -2.40 0.75 34.42
C GLY A 688 -2.48 1.28 32.97
N LEU A 689 -2.80 2.56 32.81
CA LEU A 689 -2.61 3.26 31.54
C LEU A 689 -1.13 3.59 31.41
N TYR A 690 -0.42 2.95 30.48
CA TYR A 690 1.02 3.15 30.37
C TYR A 690 1.50 2.94 28.94
N ASN A 691 2.12 3.98 28.37
CA ASN A 691 2.69 4.01 27.03
C ASN A 691 3.64 5.22 26.90
N LEU A 692 4.31 5.37 25.77
CA LEU A 692 5.26 6.48 25.55
C LEU A 692 4.64 7.89 25.69
N LEU A 693 3.32 8.04 25.50
CA LEU A 693 2.61 9.33 25.61
C LEU A 693 1.97 9.54 26.99
N TYR A 694 1.95 8.52 27.86
CA TYR A 694 1.41 8.62 29.21
C TYR A 694 2.14 7.67 30.15
N ARG A 695 2.92 8.24 31.07
CA ARG A 695 3.87 7.55 31.96
C ARG A 695 3.66 7.85 33.44
N GLU A 696 2.47 8.31 33.82
CA GLU A 696 2.20 8.71 35.22
C GLU A 696 2.30 7.54 36.21
N GLU A 697 2.11 6.30 35.76
CA GLU A 697 2.30 5.10 36.58
C GLU A 697 3.76 4.91 37.05
N GLU A 698 4.75 5.52 36.38
CA GLU A 698 6.16 5.47 36.78
C GLU A 698 6.47 6.23 38.08
N ARG A 699 5.57 7.13 38.52
CA ARG A 699 5.76 7.91 39.75
C ARG A 699 5.89 6.99 40.96
N GLU A 700 4.84 6.19 41.20
CA GLU A 700 4.68 5.35 42.39
C GLU A 700 4.18 3.94 42.07
N THR A 701 3.09 3.80 41.29
CA THR A 701 2.41 2.50 41.07
C THR A 701 3.34 1.42 40.52
N ASN A 702 4.13 1.72 39.48
CA ASN A 702 5.02 0.74 38.87
C ASN A 702 6.14 0.30 39.84
N LYS A 703 6.68 1.24 40.64
CA LYS A 703 7.70 0.93 41.66
C LYS A 703 7.11 0.10 42.80
N PHE A 704 5.90 0.43 43.24
CA PHE A 704 5.15 -0.36 44.22
C PHE A 704 4.91 -1.78 43.70
N CYS A 705 4.44 -1.92 42.45
CA CYS A 705 4.25 -3.23 41.83
C CYS A 705 5.55 -4.04 41.77
N GLN A 706 6.66 -3.41 41.42
CA GLN A 706 7.97 -4.05 41.42
C GLN A 706 8.38 -4.53 42.82
N ALA A 707 8.24 -3.68 43.85
CA ALA A 707 8.58 -4.01 45.23
C ALA A 707 7.70 -5.16 45.79
N GLU A 708 6.44 -5.20 45.36
CA GLU A 708 5.44 -6.17 45.82
C GLU A 708 5.39 -7.45 44.97
N GLY A 709 6.15 -7.52 43.87
CA GLY A 709 6.12 -8.66 42.96
C GLY A 709 4.84 -8.76 42.13
N ILE A 710 4.19 -7.64 41.84
CA ILE A 710 2.98 -7.54 41.02
C ILE A 710 3.39 -7.30 39.57
N GLY A 711 2.88 -8.10 38.63
CA GLY A 711 3.18 -7.99 37.20
C GLY A 711 2.46 -6.83 36.52
N LEU A 712 3.14 -6.15 35.60
CA LEU A 712 2.58 -5.03 34.83
C LEU A 712 1.95 -5.52 33.52
N ILE A 713 0.67 -5.22 33.31
CA ILE A 713 -0.08 -5.57 32.09
C ILE A 713 -0.83 -4.36 31.52
N PRO A 714 -0.11 -3.35 31.01
CA PRO A 714 -0.70 -2.05 30.72
C PRO A 714 -1.69 -2.08 29.55
N TRP A 715 -2.72 -1.25 29.65
CA TRP A 715 -3.71 -1.07 28.59
C TRP A 715 -3.40 0.18 27.75
N SER A 716 -3.93 0.20 26.52
CA SER A 716 -3.63 1.22 25.51
C SER A 716 -2.12 1.45 25.26
N PRO A 717 -1.34 0.39 25.01
CA PRO A 717 0.12 0.48 24.80
C PRO A 717 0.50 1.32 23.57
N LEU A 718 -0.40 1.44 22.60
CA LEU A 718 -0.21 2.22 21.37
C LEU A 718 -0.90 3.59 21.41
N ALA A 719 -1.29 4.08 22.59
CA ALA A 719 -2.04 5.33 22.76
C ALA A 719 -3.22 5.44 21.79
N ARG A 720 -4.10 4.43 21.80
CA ARG A 720 -5.26 4.30 20.90
C ARG A 720 -4.91 4.35 19.39
N GLY A 721 -3.67 4.01 19.04
CA GLY A 721 -3.17 3.92 17.67
C GLY A 721 -2.34 5.13 17.22
N LEU A 722 -2.04 6.09 18.11
CA LEU A 722 -1.17 7.23 17.78
C LEU A 722 0.30 6.79 17.61
N LEU A 723 0.79 5.86 18.44
CA LEU A 723 2.16 5.34 18.37
C LEU A 723 2.37 4.32 17.24
N ALA A 724 1.34 4.03 16.44
CA ALA A 724 1.38 3.05 15.36
C ALA A 724 1.71 3.65 13.99
N ARG A 725 1.89 4.98 13.90
CA ARG A 725 1.95 5.72 12.63
C ARG A 725 2.56 7.11 12.80
N PRO A 726 3.04 7.75 11.71
CA PRO A 726 3.50 9.13 11.75
C PRO A 726 2.38 10.10 12.13
N TRP A 727 2.76 11.20 12.81
CA TRP A 727 1.84 12.21 13.36
C TRP A 727 0.81 12.75 12.34
N ASN A 728 1.23 12.97 11.10
CA ASN A 728 0.39 13.59 10.07
C ASN A 728 -0.66 12.63 9.47
N VAL A 729 -0.65 11.34 9.82
CA VAL A 729 -1.53 10.33 9.24
C VAL A 729 -2.78 10.11 10.10
N LYS A 730 -3.94 10.58 9.63
CA LYS A 730 -5.24 10.37 10.30
C LYS A 730 -5.91 9.06 9.83
N THR A 731 -6.68 8.43 10.72
CA THR A 731 -7.57 7.28 10.42
C THR A 731 -8.97 7.53 10.95
N ASP A 732 -9.94 6.77 10.44
CA ASP A 732 -11.34 6.79 10.90
C ASP A 732 -11.48 6.65 12.42
N ARG A 733 -10.65 5.80 13.04
CA ARG A 733 -10.63 5.63 14.50
C ARG A 733 -10.17 6.91 15.22
N SER A 734 -9.09 7.55 14.79
CA SER A 734 -8.61 8.80 15.40
C SER A 734 -9.58 9.97 15.21
N LEU A 735 -10.37 9.98 14.14
CA LEU A 735 -11.35 11.02 13.85
C LEU A 735 -12.62 10.90 14.70
N LYS A 736 -13.03 9.67 15.03
CA LYS A 736 -14.30 9.38 15.73
C LYS A 736 -14.14 9.13 17.24
N ASP A 737 -12.91 8.99 17.74
CA ASP A 737 -12.64 8.64 19.14
C ASP A 737 -12.35 9.86 20.02
N ALA A 738 -13.39 10.41 20.64
CA ALA A 738 -13.34 11.62 21.47
C ALA A 738 -12.32 11.55 22.63
N LYS A 739 -11.99 10.35 23.12
CA LYS A 739 -11.00 10.18 24.20
C LYS A 739 -9.57 10.40 23.72
N THR A 740 -9.26 10.10 22.46
CA THR A 740 -7.93 10.34 21.88
C THR A 740 -7.60 11.83 21.91
N ALA A 741 -8.53 12.68 21.47
CA ALA A 741 -8.37 14.14 21.48
C ALA A 741 -8.26 14.72 22.90
N LYS A 742 -8.97 14.14 23.88
CA LYS A 742 -8.94 14.57 25.28
C LYS A 742 -7.63 14.23 25.99
N TRP A 743 -7.04 13.06 25.68
CA TRP A 743 -5.91 12.52 26.43
C TRP A 743 -4.55 12.78 25.77
N PHE A 744 -4.51 12.97 24.44
CA PHE A 744 -3.28 13.03 23.65
C PHE A 744 -3.34 14.16 22.59
N SER A 745 -3.12 15.40 23.02
CA SER A 745 -3.20 16.60 22.17
C SER A 745 -2.08 17.62 22.43
N GLY A 746 -1.01 17.22 23.14
CA GLY A 746 0.07 18.13 23.53
C GLY A 746 1.22 18.20 22.53
N GLU A 747 1.98 19.31 22.57
CA GLU A 747 3.21 19.48 21.77
C GLU A 747 4.24 18.35 22.01
N GLN A 748 4.29 17.79 23.23
CA GLN A 748 5.16 16.66 23.53
C GLN A 748 4.80 15.39 22.76
N ASP A 749 3.50 15.16 22.50
CA ASP A 749 3.03 13.94 21.85
C ASP A 749 3.55 13.87 20.42
N GLN A 750 3.51 15.00 19.71
CA GLN A 750 4.07 15.14 18.37
C GLN A 750 5.57 14.81 18.38
N LYS A 751 6.34 15.38 19.30
CA LYS A 751 7.79 15.16 19.37
C LYS A 751 8.11 13.69 19.66
N ILE A 752 7.39 13.06 20.58
CA ILE A 752 7.60 11.64 20.91
C ILE A 752 7.23 10.74 19.73
N ILE A 753 6.09 10.98 19.07
CA ILE A 753 5.66 10.21 17.88
C ILE A 753 6.68 10.35 16.74
N THR A 754 7.22 11.54 16.52
CA THR A 754 8.28 11.76 15.53
C THR A 754 9.55 10.95 15.87
N ARG A 755 9.94 10.87 17.14
CA ARG A 755 11.08 10.04 17.56
C ARG A 755 10.81 8.54 17.38
N VAL A 756 9.58 8.08 17.65
CA VAL A 756 9.16 6.70 17.37
C VAL A 756 9.32 6.40 15.87
N ASP A 757 8.86 7.28 14.98
CA ASP A 757 8.97 7.10 13.52
C ASP A 757 10.44 7.04 13.08
N GLN A 758 11.26 8.00 13.52
CA GLN A 758 12.69 8.05 13.20
C GLN A 758 13.43 6.77 13.63
N LEU A 759 13.22 6.33 14.86
CA LEU A 759 13.91 5.16 15.38
C LEU A 759 13.37 3.85 14.77
N ALA A 760 12.06 3.77 14.49
CA ALA A 760 11.46 2.62 13.81
C ALA A 760 12.07 2.41 12.41
N ARG A 761 12.23 3.49 11.63
CA ARG A 761 12.91 3.46 10.32
C ARG A 761 14.37 3.02 10.44
N SER A 762 15.11 3.62 11.39
CA SER A 762 16.51 3.25 11.67
C SER A 762 16.67 1.76 11.98
N LYS A 763 15.76 1.19 12.78
CA LYS A 763 15.78 -0.22 13.19
C LYS A 763 15.05 -1.17 12.22
N ARG A 764 14.51 -0.65 11.10
CA ARG A 764 13.75 -1.41 10.09
C ARG A 764 12.60 -2.22 10.70
N CYS A 765 11.87 -1.62 11.64
CA CYS A 765 10.70 -2.22 12.28
C CYS A 765 9.50 -1.28 12.22
N SER A 766 8.30 -1.80 12.47
CA SER A 766 7.10 -0.98 12.55
C SER A 766 7.09 -0.11 13.83
N MET A 767 6.49 1.08 13.76
CA MET A 767 6.31 1.95 14.94
C MET A 767 5.55 1.23 16.07
N SER A 768 4.58 0.39 15.71
CA SER A 768 3.84 -0.44 16.67
C SER A 768 4.76 -1.45 17.37
N ALA A 769 5.63 -2.14 16.62
CA ALA A 769 6.60 -3.08 17.19
C ALA A 769 7.59 -2.37 18.11
N LEU A 770 8.09 -1.19 17.72
CA LEU A 770 8.99 -0.38 18.53
C LEU A 770 8.34 0.06 19.87
N ALA A 771 7.10 0.57 19.82
CA ALA A 771 6.37 1.02 21.01
C ALA A 771 6.03 -0.14 21.97
N ILE A 772 5.68 -1.32 21.43
CA ILE A 772 5.46 -2.52 22.23
C ILE A 772 6.80 -2.98 22.84
N ALA A 773 7.88 -3.00 22.07
CA ALA A 773 9.21 -3.39 22.56
C ALA A 773 9.70 -2.51 23.71
N TRP A 774 9.40 -1.21 23.67
CA TRP A 774 9.68 -0.30 24.79
C TRP A 774 9.00 -0.75 26.10
N LEU A 775 7.72 -1.14 26.05
CA LEU A 775 7.01 -1.68 27.22
C LEU A 775 7.57 -3.03 27.68
N LEU A 776 7.98 -3.89 26.74
CA LEU A 776 8.61 -5.17 27.07
C LEU A 776 9.95 -4.96 27.79
N GLU A 777 10.74 -3.96 27.39
CA GLU A 777 12.00 -3.58 28.05
C GLU A 777 11.76 -3.06 29.47
N LYS A 778 10.62 -2.40 29.71
CA LYS A 778 10.15 -2.01 31.06
C LYS A 778 9.62 -3.19 31.88
N GLY A 779 9.71 -4.43 31.37
CA GLY A 779 9.27 -5.66 32.05
C GLY A 779 7.77 -5.92 32.00
N ALA A 780 7.00 -5.12 31.24
CA ALA A 780 5.55 -5.24 31.15
C ALA A 780 5.09 -6.23 30.06
N CYS A 781 3.88 -6.76 30.19
CA CYS A 781 3.18 -7.52 29.15
C CYS A 781 1.99 -6.70 28.60
N PRO A 782 2.16 -5.88 27.55
CA PRO A 782 1.12 -4.96 27.09
C PRO A 782 -0.11 -5.65 26.49
N ILE A 783 -1.28 -5.06 26.72
CA ILE A 783 -2.58 -5.50 26.18
C ILE A 783 -2.86 -4.75 24.89
N VAL A 784 -2.72 -5.45 23.76
CA VAL A 784 -2.79 -4.86 22.42
C VAL A 784 -4.12 -5.21 21.75
N GLY A 785 -4.83 -4.20 21.26
CA GLY A 785 -6.04 -4.39 20.45
C GLY A 785 -5.67 -4.77 19.03
N LEU A 786 -5.72 -6.07 18.72
CA LEU A 786 -5.38 -6.64 17.41
C LEU A 786 -6.67 -6.94 16.64
N ASN A 787 -6.93 -6.15 15.60
CA ASN A 787 -8.21 -6.16 14.86
C ASN A 787 -8.09 -6.68 13.42
N SER A 788 -6.96 -7.28 13.06
CA SER A 788 -6.75 -7.90 11.74
C SER A 788 -5.74 -9.05 11.87
N ILE A 789 -5.80 -10.01 10.94
CA ILE A 789 -4.89 -11.17 10.92
C ILE A 789 -3.43 -10.69 10.81
N GLU A 790 -3.18 -9.69 9.98
CA GLU A 790 -1.84 -9.15 9.74
C GLU A 790 -1.26 -8.55 11.02
N ARG A 791 -2.08 -7.79 11.76
CA ARG A 791 -1.68 -7.23 13.05
C ARG A 791 -1.35 -8.32 14.06
N ILE A 792 -2.17 -9.37 14.14
CA ILE A 792 -1.92 -10.53 15.01
C ILE A 792 -0.60 -11.20 14.67
N GLU A 793 -0.39 -11.48 13.39
CA GLU A 793 0.82 -12.14 12.93
C GLU A 793 2.08 -11.28 13.08
N SER A 794 1.93 -9.95 13.01
CA SER A 794 3.03 -8.98 13.19
C SER A 794 3.31 -8.68 14.67
N ALA A 795 2.44 -9.05 15.60
CA ALA A 795 2.61 -8.71 17.02
C ALA A 795 3.92 -9.26 17.62
N SER A 796 4.42 -10.38 17.09
CA SER A 796 5.70 -10.97 17.49
C SER A 796 6.94 -10.22 16.98
N GLU A 797 6.80 -9.29 16.03
CA GLU A 797 7.87 -8.42 15.55
C GLU A 797 8.52 -7.65 16.71
N ALA A 798 7.70 -7.19 17.67
CA ALA A 798 8.18 -6.49 18.86
C ALA A 798 9.20 -7.30 19.69
N LEU A 799 9.14 -8.63 19.64
CA LEU A 799 10.06 -9.52 20.36
C LEU A 799 11.47 -9.57 19.73
N ALA A 800 11.60 -9.18 18.46
CA ALA A 800 12.89 -9.09 17.76
C ALA A 800 13.58 -7.75 17.97
N VAL A 801 12.82 -6.70 18.27
CA VAL A 801 13.36 -5.36 18.50
C VAL A 801 14.25 -5.37 19.75
N ARG A 802 15.45 -4.79 19.63
CA ARG A 802 16.37 -4.57 20.75
C ARG A 802 16.57 -3.07 20.90
N LEU A 803 16.30 -2.57 22.10
CA LEU A 803 16.45 -1.17 22.48
C LEU A 803 17.65 -1.05 23.41
N SER A 804 18.60 -0.19 23.07
CA SER A 804 19.71 0.18 23.95
C SER A 804 19.29 1.26 24.95
N ASP A 805 20.09 1.51 25.99
CA ASP A 805 19.85 2.62 26.91
C ASP A 805 19.83 3.99 26.22
N ALA A 806 20.55 4.13 25.10
CA ALA A 806 20.49 5.33 24.27
C ALA A 806 19.15 5.44 23.53
N ASP A 807 18.65 4.33 22.98
CA ASP A 807 17.33 4.26 22.34
C ASP A 807 16.21 4.60 23.34
N MET A 808 16.27 4.02 24.54
CA MET A 808 15.28 4.27 25.61
C MET A 808 15.29 5.75 26.01
N ARG A 809 16.46 6.34 26.26
CA ARG A 809 16.58 7.79 26.55
C ARG A 809 16.07 8.65 25.39
N PHE A 810 16.38 8.26 24.15
CA PHE A 810 15.90 8.97 22.97
C PHE A 810 14.37 8.95 22.88
N LEU A 811 13.72 7.83 23.15
CA LEU A 811 12.24 7.79 23.12
C LEU A 811 11.61 8.61 24.27
N GLU A 812 12.30 8.71 25.41
CA GLU A 812 11.75 9.23 26.66
C GLU A 812 12.03 10.72 26.94
N GLU A 813 13.08 11.30 26.34
CA GLU A 813 13.60 12.63 26.69
C GLU A 813 12.57 13.78 26.63
N HIS A 814 11.63 13.71 25.69
CA HIS A 814 10.63 14.76 25.50
C HIS A 814 9.41 14.64 26.43
N TYR A 815 9.32 13.55 27.20
CA TYR A 815 8.19 13.34 28.08
C TYR A 815 8.19 14.37 29.22
N LYS A 816 7.04 15.03 29.41
CA LYS A 816 6.76 15.91 30.54
C LYS A 816 5.56 15.36 31.32
N PRO A 817 5.62 15.38 32.67
CA PRO A 817 4.54 14.84 33.49
C PRO A 817 3.18 15.47 33.16
N LEU A 818 2.16 14.62 33.12
CA LEU A 818 0.77 14.97 32.81
C LEU A 818 -0.11 14.89 34.07
N PRO A 819 -1.31 15.51 34.07
CA PRO A 819 -2.33 15.20 35.05
C PRO A 819 -2.70 13.72 34.98
N VAL A 820 -2.96 13.12 36.14
CA VAL A 820 -3.38 11.72 36.22
C VAL A 820 -4.75 11.53 35.58
N GLN A 821 -4.89 10.50 34.76
CA GLN A 821 -6.08 10.18 33.98
C GLN A 821 -6.54 8.73 34.24
N ALA A 822 -7.81 8.49 33.88
CA ALA A 822 -8.42 7.16 33.81
C ALA A 822 -8.50 6.36 35.12
N ILE A 823 -8.36 7.02 36.27
CA ILE A 823 -8.69 6.48 37.59
C ILE A 823 -10.20 6.42 37.76
#